data_AF-A0ABD0VNA3-F1
#
_entry.id   AF-A0ABD0VNA3-F1
#
_cell.length_a   1.000
_cell.length_b   1.000
_cell.length_c   1.000
_cell.angle_alpha   90.00
_cell.angle_beta   90.00
_cell.angle_gamma   90.00
#
_symmetry.space_group_name_H-M   'P 1'
#
loop_
_entity.id
_entity.type
_entity.pdbx_description
1 polymer ?
#
loop_
_entity_poly.entity_id
_entity_poly.type
_entity_poly.pdbx_seq_one_letter_code
_entity_poly.pdbx_strand_id
1 'polypeptide(L)'
;MEFALVHCRLHGNVSQFLSPPFTSPFYDDRRRYRSLKIQNNLHSMSSTVLMEPSTRCQVSRSSTFQEASELANINWDNIAFLPIPTDFMYAAKSLEDGIFTKGQLQQFGPIHMSPCAGVLNYGQENALRMRMGAERMCMPAPTVEQFVDAVKQTVLANKRWIPPPGKGSLYIRPLLLGTGSVLGVAPASEYTFLIFVSPVGNYFKEGLAPLNLIIDTEIHRAIPGGTGGVKAIGNYSPVLKAQSIAKDKGYSDILYLDSVHKKYVEEVSSCNIFVVKHNIISTPTVSGTILPGITRKSIIEVARGQGFQVEERLISVEELLVADEVFCTGTAVVVSPVGSITYLEKRIKYGNGVGIVSQQLYSALTSLQMGLTEDKMGWTRLSVSSFIIIIFFFFFFFFFFFFFFISFCFLSGHVEKKYSSKIFHHRHVYEASKQFNQAAMGGWKLFFLHISTSIISANCMSVDEYADVDWDKLGFRLMETDYMYIMKCCQDDEFSHGQLNRYGNIELSPSAGVLNYAQGLFEGLKAYRKVNGNGFLIFRPEENARRMQIGSDRMCMPSPSVDQFVHAVKQTVLANKRWIPPPGKGSLYVRPLLMGSGPILGLAPASEYTFLVYAAPVGNYFKEGLAPINLVIQDETYRATPGGTGAVKTIANYSPFVEIYQIFNWVSKSNLKK
;
A
#
# COMPACT_ATOMS: atom_id res chain seq x y z
N MET A 1 -52.20 18.95 30.56
CA MET A 1 -52.51 18.69 29.14
C MET A 1 -51.76 17.41 28.73
N GLU A 2 -52.16 16.20 29.13
CA GLU A 2 -53.54 15.64 29.27
C GLU A 2 -54.34 15.83 27.97
N PHE A 3 -55.00 14.82 27.39
CA PHE A 3 -55.77 13.68 27.93
C PHE A 3 -55.37 12.33 27.24
N ALA A 4 -55.71 11.09 27.64
CA ALA A 4 -56.50 10.44 28.71
C ALA A 4 -55.88 9.01 28.94
N LEU A 5 -55.82 8.36 30.13
CA LEU A 5 -56.89 7.80 31.01
C LEU A 5 -57.74 6.71 30.29
N VAL A 6 -58.07 5.52 30.81
CA VAL A 6 -58.29 4.97 32.19
C VAL A 6 -57.86 3.46 32.19
N HIS A 7 -56.97 2.95 33.06
CA HIS A 7 -57.13 2.48 34.44
C HIS A 7 -57.95 1.19 34.68
N CYS A 8 -57.30 0.13 35.20
CA CYS A 8 -57.92 -0.90 36.05
C CYS A 8 -56.89 -1.38 37.08
N ARG A 9 -57.22 -1.28 38.39
CA ARG A 9 -56.43 -1.84 39.50
C ARG A 9 -57.24 -2.96 40.15
N LEU A 10 -56.62 -4.10 40.41
CA LEU A 10 -57.00 -4.98 41.51
C LEU A 10 -55.73 -5.38 42.26
N HIS A 11 -55.73 -5.16 43.58
CA HIS A 11 -54.67 -5.62 44.48
C HIS A 11 -54.89 -7.09 44.82
N GLY A 12 -53.80 -7.87 44.83
CA GLY A 12 -53.76 -9.23 45.39
C GLY A 12 -52.33 -9.55 45.81
N ASN A 13 -52.14 -9.96 47.08
CA ASN A 13 -50.83 -10.26 47.62
C ASN A 13 -50.18 -11.45 46.89
N VAL A 14 -48.93 -11.29 46.45
CA VAL A 14 -48.10 -12.40 45.96
C VAL A 14 -47.04 -12.72 47.00
N SER A 15 -47.24 -13.79 47.76
CA SER A 15 -46.24 -14.36 48.66
C SER A 15 -46.11 -15.87 48.43
N GLN A 16 -45.62 -16.28 47.25
CA GLN A 16 -45.15 -17.65 46.99
C GLN A 16 -44.29 -17.76 45.72
N PHE A 17 -43.29 -18.66 45.77
CA PHE A 17 -42.40 -19.13 44.70
C PHE A 17 -41.51 -18.12 43.96
N LEU A 18 -40.29 -17.93 44.49
CA LEU A 18 -39.12 -17.48 43.71
C LEU A 18 -38.43 -18.69 43.09
N SER A 19 -38.40 -18.77 41.75
CA SER A 19 -37.48 -19.62 40.97
C SER A 19 -37.48 -19.22 39.47
N PRO A 20 -36.40 -18.61 38.96
CA PRO A 20 -36.14 -18.51 37.53
C PRO A 20 -34.98 -19.44 37.10
N PRO A 21 -35.16 -20.31 36.09
CA PRO A 21 -34.06 -21.06 35.49
C PRO A 21 -33.52 -20.40 34.21
N PHE A 22 -32.31 -20.82 33.81
CA PHE A 22 -31.62 -20.56 32.52
C PHE A 22 -31.03 -19.16 32.25
N THR A 23 -29.82 -18.96 32.77
CA THR A 23 -28.78 -18.09 32.20
C THR A 23 -28.13 -18.73 30.97
N SER A 24 -27.85 -17.96 29.92
CA SER A 24 -27.04 -18.40 28.76
C SER A 24 -25.53 -18.41 29.07
N PRO A 25 -24.71 -19.22 28.37
CA PRO A 25 -23.33 -19.46 28.79
C PRO A 25 -22.34 -18.41 28.27
N PHE A 26 -21.58 -17.83 29.20
CA PHE A 26 -20.31 -17.19 28.90
C PHE A 26 -19.28 -18.23 28.43
N TYR A 27 -18.53 -17.94 27.38
CA TYR A 27 -17.40 -18.76 26.93
C TYR A 27 -16.17 -18.54 27.84
N ASP A 28 -15.83 -19.54 28.66
CA ASP A 28 -14.57 -19.62 29.42
C ASP A 28 -13.50 -20.34 28.60
N ASP A 29 -12.69 -19.61 27.84
CA ASP A 29 -11.61 -20.20 27.02
C ASP A 29 -10.31 -20.39 27.82
N ARG A 30 -10.40 -21.17 28.92
CA ARG A 30 -9.24 -21.59 29.72
C ARG A 30 -8.81 -23.05 29.47
N ARG A 31 -9.03 -23.58 28.26
CA ARG A 31 -8.60 -24.95 27.88
C ARG A 31 -8.03 -25.08 26.46
N ARG A 32 -7.13 -24.20 26.03
CA ARG A 32 -6.16 -24.48 24.93
C ARG A 32 -4.70 -24.08 25.23
N TYR A 33 -4.24 -24.36 26.45
CA TYR A 33 -2.81 -24.56 26.72
C TYR A 33 -2.52 -26.04 26.96
N ARG A 34 -2.21 -26.78 25.88
CA ARG A 34 -1.54 -28.08 25.96
C ARG A 34 -0.38 -28.11 24.98
N SER A 35 0.80 -28.23 25.57
CA SER A 35 2.11 -28.41 24.95
C SER A 35 2.12 -29.30 23.70
N LEU A 36 2.59 -28.75 22.58
CA LEU A 36 3.24 -29.54 21.53
C LEU A 36 4.75 -29.58 21.82
N LYS A 37 5.15 -30.51 22.70
CA LYS A 37 6.51 -31.06 22.67
C LYS A 37 6.46 -32.30 21.78
N ILE A 38 7.16 -32.27 20.65
CA ILE A 38 7.52 -33.46 19.88
C ILE A 38 9.03 -33.46 19.74
N GLN A 39 9.67 -34.48 20.30
CA GLN A 39 11.06 -34.83 20.06
C GLN A 39 11.16 -35.78 18.84
N ASN A 40 12.39 -36.02 18.42
CA ASN A 40 12.85 -37.02 17.44
C ASN A 40 12.89 -36.55 15.98
N ASN A 41 13.88 -36.91 15.17
CA ASN A 41 15.22 -37.44 15.51
C ASN A 41 16.18 -37.16 14.35
N LEU A 42 17.49 -37.30 14.63
CA LEU A 42 18.57 -37.19 13.66
C LEU A 42 18.35 -38.08 12.41
N HIS A 43 18.47 -37.48 11.22
CA HIS A 43 19.14 -38.10 10.09
C HIS A 43 20.10 -37.09 9.45
N SER A 44 21.31 -37.56 9.16
CA SER A 44 22.45 -36.75 8.69
C SER A 44 22.57 -36.71 7.16
N MET A 45 23.39 -35.77 6.68
CA MET A 45 23.81 -35.51 5.28
C MET A 45 22.86 -34.59 4.49
N SER A 46 23.34 -33.62 3.69
CA SER A 46 24.72 -33.34 3.27
C SER A 46 25.22 -31.94 3.68
N SER A 47 26.52 -31.81 3.89
CA SER A 47 27.21 -30.54 4.13
C SER A 47 27.38 -29.73 2.84
N THR A 48 26.72 -28.57 2.76
CA THR A 48 27.06 -27.51 1.78
C THR A 48 27.75 -26.37 2.52
N VAL A 49 28.90 -25.94 2.00
CA VAL A 49 29.83 -25.03 2.68
C VAL A 49 29.19 -23.67 2.96
N LEU A 50 29.21 -23.24 4.22
CA LEU A 50 28.95 -21.86 4.60
C LEU A 50 30.12 -20.99 4.15
N MET A 51 29.90 -20.07 3.21
CA MET A 51 30.85 -18.99 2.93
C MET A 51 30.66 -17.84 3.93
N GLU A 52 31.76 -17.41 4.56
CA GLU A 52 31.77 -16.23 5.41
C GLU A 52 31.59 -14.93 4.60
N PRO A 53 30.97 -13.89 5.18
CA PRO A 53 30.79 -12.60 4.52
C PRO A 53 32.06 -11.73 4.60
N SER A 54 33.10 -12.07 3.83
CA SER A 54 34.33 -11.26 3.75
C SER A 54 34.42 -10.43 2.46
N THR A 55 33.92 -9.18 2.50
CA THR A 55 34.58 -8.03 1.81
C THR A 55 33.95 -6.70 2.21
N ARG A 56 34.76 -5.81 2.80
CA ARG A 56 34.44 -4.38 2.88
C ARG A 56 34.60 -3.78 1.48
N CYS A 57 33.50 -3.38 0.84
CA CYS A 57 33.58 -2.64 -0.41
C CYS A 57 33.95 -1.17 -0.12
N GLN A 58 35.20 -0.79 -0.40
CA GLN A 58 35.60 0.62 -0.42
C GLN A 58 35.09 1.29 -1.70
N VAL A 59 34.36 2.40 -1.55
CA VAL A 59 33.80 3.14 -2.69
C VAL A 59 34.88 3.98 -3.38
N SER A 60 35.52 3.43 -4.41
CA SER A 60 36.34 4.20 -5.35
C SER A 60 35.44 4.84 -6.41
N ARG A 61 35.36 6.18 -6.41
CA ARG A 61 34.69 6.92 -7.50
C ARG A 61 35.56 6.91 -8.76
N SER A 62 35.22 6.05 -9.72
CA SER A 62 35.66 6.16 -11.11
C SER A 62 34.46 6.06 -12.04
N SER A 63 34.02 7.19 -12.57
CA SER A 63 32.92 7.26 -13.54
C SER A 63 33.43 6.86 -14.93
N THR A 64 33.28 5.59 -15.28
CA THR A 64 33.46 5.10 -16.65
C THR A 64 32.25 4.19 -16.94
N PHE A 65 31.31 4.69 -17.75
CA PHE A 65 30.17 3.90 -18.19
C PHE A 65 30.67 2.78 -19.10
N GLN A 66 30.68 1.54 -18.61
CA GLN A 66 30.59 0.37 -19.49
C GLN A 66 29.16 0.26 -20.01
N GLU A 67 29.01 -0.13 -21.27
CA GLU A 67 27.69 -0.45 -21.83
C GLU A 67 27.06 -1.59 -21.03
N ALA A 68 25.93 -1.31 -20.37
CA ALA A 68 25.19 -2.33 -19.66
C ALA A 68 24.62 -3.34 -20.67
N SER A 69 24.77 -4.63 -20.39
CA SER A 69 24.24 -5.72 -21.22
C SER A 69 22.75 -5.55 -21.53
N GLU A 70 22.33 -5.93 -22.75
CA GLU A 70 20.94 -5.78 -23.21
C GLU A 70 19.90 -6.44 -22.29
N LEU A 71 20.31 -7.49 -21.58
CA LEU A 71 19.54 -8.18 -20.54
C LEU A 71 20.26 -8.09 -19.19
N ALA A 72 19.48 -8.09 -18.10
CA ALA A 72 20.01 -8.23 -16.75
C ALA A 72 20.64 -9.62 -16.52
N ASN A 73 21.77 -9.65 -15.82
CA ASN A 73 22.53 -10.88 -15.55
C ASN A 73 21.92 -11.64 -14.36
N ILE A 74 20.82 -12.34 -14.60
CA ILE A 74 20.12 -13.20 -13.63
C ILE A 74 19.74 -14.55 -14.25
N ASN A 75 19.46 -15.55 -13.42
CA ASN A 75 18.95 -16.84 -13.90
C ASN A 75 17.46 -16.74 -14.24
N TRP A 76 17.17 -16.48 -15.53
CA TRP A 76 15.81 -16.38 -16.07
C TRP A 76 14.97 -17.66 -15.96
N ASP A 77 15.59 -18.83 -15.77
CA ASP A 77 14.87 -20.11 -15.61
C ASP A 77 14.38 -20.34 -14.17
N ASN A 78 14.85 -19.54 -13.20
CA ASN A 78 14.47 -19.68 -11.80
C ASN A 78 13.94 -18.38 -11.16
N ILE A 79 13.19 -17.58 -11.92
CA ILE A 79 12.51 -16.39 -11.40
C ILE A 79 11.17 -16.81 -10.75
N ALA A 80 11.05 -16.59 -9.45
CA ALA A 80 9.79 -16.71 -8.71
C ALA A 80 8.99 -15.39 -8.75
N PHE A 81 7.74 -15.40 -8.24
CA PHE A 81 6.94 -14.18 -8.04
C PHE A 81 7.39 -13.42 -6.77
N LEU A 82 8.67 -13.05 -6.73
CA LEU A 82 9.34 -12.39 -5.60
C LEU A 82 9.83 -10.98 -6.02
N PRO A 83 9.93 -10.02 -5.09
CA PRO A 83 10.45 -8.69 -5.38
C PRO A 83 11.93 -8.75 -5.77
N ILE A 84 12.21 -8.64 -7.07
CA ILE A 84 13.55 -8.44 -7.60
C ILE A 84 13.69 -6.94 -7.89
N PRO A 85 14.54 -6.20 -7.15
CA PRO A 85 14.72 -4.77 -7.36
C PRO A 85 15.37 -4.54 -8.74
N THR A 86 14.73 -3.69 -9.55
CA THR A 86 15.27 -3.26 -10.85
C THR A 86 16.09 -1.97 -10.69
N ASP A 87 16.55 -1.36 -11.78
CA ASP A 87 17.44 -0.19 -11.69
C ASP A 87 16.71 1.09 -11.26
N PHE A 88 15.48 1.30 -11.76
CA PHE A 88 14.75 2.56 -11.61
C PHE A 88 13.30 2.38 -11.15
N MET A 89 12.79 3.37 -10.43
CA MET A 89 11.37 3.58 -10.14
C MET A 89 10.98 5.02 -10.51
N TYR A 90 9.69 5.27 -10.73
CA TYR A 90 9.15 6.59 -11.03
C TYR A 90 8.38 7.13 -9.82
N ALA A 91 8.55 8.41 -9.49
CA ALA A 91 7.79 9.07 -8.42
C ALA A 91 7.25 10.45 -8.87
N ALA A 92 6.00 10.75 -8.53
CA ALA A 92 5.38 12.05 -8.65
C ALA A 92 4.65 12.41 -7.35
N LYS A 93 4.71 13.67 -6.92
CA LYS A 93 3.92 14.16 -5.78
C LYS A 93 2.70 14.96 -6.23
N SER A 94 1.65 14.97 -5.42
CA SER A 94 0.60 16.00 -5.51
C SER A 94 1.04 17.28 -4.83
N LEU A 95 0.51 18.41 -5.30
CA LEU A 95 0.44 19.64 -4.53
C LEU A 95 -0.73 19.56 -3.52
N GLU A 96 -0.90 20.58 -2.68
CA GLU A 96 -2.00 20.66 -1.70
C GLU A 96 -3.39 20.74 -2.36
N ASP A 97 -3.47 21.21 -3.60
CA ASP A 97 -4.70 21.24 -4.42
C ASP A 97 -5.05 19.88 -5.06
N GLY A 98 -4.20 18.86 -4.86
CA GLY A 98 -4.34 17.52 -5.41
C GLY A 98 -3.77 17.33 -6.82
N ILE A 99 -3.25 18.37 -7.47
CA ILE A 99 -2.66 18.26 -8.82
C ILE A 99 -1.30 17.57 -8.73
N PHE A 100 -1.10 16.52 -9.53
CA PHE A 100 0.18 15.82 -9.61
C PHE A 100 1.20 16.60 -10.44
N THR A 101 2.36 16.86 -9.82
CA THR A 101 3.58 17.36 -10.47
C THR A 101 4.06 16.42 -11.58
N LYS A 102 4.89 16.94 -12.50
CA LYS A 102 5.65 16.08 -13.42
C LYS A 102 6.60 15.22 -12.58
N GLY A 103 6.40 13.91 -12.60
CA GLY A 103 7.24 12.97 -11.87
C GLY A 103 8.61 12.77 -12.50
N GLN A 104 9.45 12.04 -11.78
CA GLN A 104 10.85 11.82 -12.08
C GLN A 104 11.19 10.34 -11.98
N LEU A 105 12.09 9.88 -12.86
CA LEU A 105 12.78 8.60 -12.69
C LEU A 105 13.89 8.77 -11.65
N GLN A 106 13.96 7.84 -10.72
CA GLN A 106 14.99 7.75 -9.68
C GLN A 106 15.46 6.30 -9.55
N GLN A 107 16.62 6.07 -8.93
CA GLN A 107 17.09 4.72 -8.64
C GLN A 107 16.06 3.98 -7.76
N PHE A 108 15.85 2.68 -8.01
CA PHE A 108 15.04 1.85 -7.12
C PHE A 108 15.69 1.83 -5.72
N GLY A 109 14.90 2.07 -4.69
CA GLY A 109 15.38 2.09 -3.32
C GLY A 109 14.25 2.34 -2.31
N PRO A 110 14.58 2.43 -1.02
CA PRO A 110 13.61 2.82 0.00
C PRO A 110 12.98 4.18 -0.30
N ILE A 111 11.69 4.32 0.03
CA ILE A 111 11.02 5.61 0.05
C ILE A 111 11.00 6.15 1.47
N HIS A 112 11.33 7.44 1.63
CA HIS A 112 11.13 8.15 2.89
C HIS A 112 9.65 8.50 3.03
N MET A 113 9.02 8.03 4.10
CA MET A 113 7.64 8.39 4.44
C MET A 113 7.54 8.98 5.83
N SER A 114 6.62 9.92 5.99
CA SER A 114 6.07 10.25 7.30
C SER A 114 5.50 8.97 7.93
N PRO A 115 5.68 8.70 9.24
CA PRO A 115 5.07 7.57 9.94
C PRO A 115 3.52 7.55 9.92
N CYS A 116 2.86 8.50 9.24
CA CYS A 116 1.42 8.72 9.22
C CYS A 116 0.75 8.45 7.85
N ALA A 117 1.43 7.82 6.89
CA ALA A 117 1.01 7.68 5.48
C ALA A 117 0.05 6.49 5.15
N GLY A 118 -0.64 6.52 3.98
CA GLY A 118 -1.57 5.48 3.44
C GLY A 118 -1.43 5.19 1.92
N VAL A 119 -2.15 4.23 1.28
CA VAL A 119 -1.82 3.66 -0.09
C VAL A 119 -3.00 3.11 -0.98
N LEU A 120 -2.92 3.19 -2.35
CA LEU A 120 -3.74 2.65 -3.49
C LEU A 120 -2.88 2.34 -4.76
N ASN A 121 -3.40 2.00 -5.99
CA ASN A 121 -2.62 1.42 -7.13
C ASN A 121 -3.18 1.45 -8.64
N TYR A 122 -2.33 1.21 -9.69
CA TYR A 122 -2.49 0.69 -11.13
C TYR A 122 -2.69 1.49 -12.49
N GLY A 123 -2.04 0.98 -13.58
CA GLY A 123 -2.01 1.19 -15.09
C GLY A 123 -2.99 2.08 -15.94
N GLN A 124 -3.55 1.64 -17.11
CA GLN A 124 -4.43 2.46 -18.02
C GLN A 124 -5.96 2.26 -17.90
N GLU A 125 -6.57 1.16 -18.39
CA GLU A 125 -7.88 0.67 -17.87
C GLU A 125 -7.79 0.52 -16.34
N ASN A 126 -6.59 0.12 -15.93
CA ASN A 126 -6.13 0.17 -14.56
C ASN A 126 -6.11 1.60 -13.96
N ALA A 127 -5.88 2.70 -14.69
CA ALA A 127 -5.94 4.10 -14.19
C ALA A 127 -7.37 4.56 -14.03
N LEU A 128 -8.28 4.16 -14.91
CA LEU A 128 -9.72 4.34 -14.68
C LEU A 128 -10.10 3.67 -13.36
N ARG A 129 -9.62 2.42 -13.14
CA ARG A 129 -9.78 1.72 -11.86
C ARG A 129 -9.03 2.37 -10.70
N MET A 130 -7.85 2.98 -10.91
CA MET A 130 -7.16 3.75 -9.86
C MET A 130 -7.98 4.99 -9.49
N ARG A 131 -8.48 5.74 -10.47
CA ARG A 131 -9.30 6.94 -10.26
C ARG A 131 -10.59 6.62 -9.51
N MET A 132 -11.33 5.59 -9.91
CA MET A 132 -12.49 5.08 -9.16
C MET A 132 -12.12 4.69 -7.72
N GLY A 133 -10.97 4.04 -7.54
CA GLY A 133 -10.45 3.69 -6.21
C GLY A 133 -10.02 4.89 -5.38
N ALA A 134 -9.46 5.92 -6.01
CA ALA A 134 -9.02 7.14 -5.34
C ALA A 134 -10.22 8.00 -4.92
N GLU A 135 -11.22 8.14 -5.78
CA GLU A 135 -12.50 8.80 -5.50
C GLU A 135 -13.19 8.18 -4.28
N ARG A 136 -13.36 6.85 -4.27
CA ARG A 136 -13.91 6.06 -3.13
C ARG A 136 -13.11 6.16 -1.83
N MET A 137 -11.91 6.73 -1.87
CA MET A 137 -10.99 6.83 -0.74
C MET A 137 -10.59 8.28 -0.45
N CYS A 138 -11.25 9.25 -1.09
CA CYS A 138 -11.01 10.68 -0.96
C CYS A 138 -9.58 11.13 -1.29
N MET A 139 -8.97 10.49 -2.29
CA MET A 139 -7.60 10.77 -2.74
C MET A 139 -7.64 11.44 -4.12
N PRO A 140 -6.80 12.44 -4.39
CA PRO A 140 -6.53 12.86 -5.76
C PRO A 140 -5.81 11.73 -6.51
N ALA A 141 -6.01 11.65 -7.82
CA ALA A 141 -5.36 10.68 -8.69
C ALA A 141 -4.74 11.37 -9.91
N PRO A 142 -3.64 10.85 -10.46
CA PRO A 142 -3.08 11.33 -11.72
C PRO A 142 -4.07 11.15 -12.88
N THR A 143 -3.95 11.96 -13.93
CA THR A 143 -4.73 11.75 -15.15
C THR A 143 -4.34 10.45 -15.86
N VAL A 144 -5.19 9.95 -16.75
CA VAL A 144 -4.90 8.70 -17.50
C VAL A 144 -3.64 8.84 -18.35
N GLU A 145 -3.38 10.04 -18.86
CA GLU A 145 -2.21 10.41 -19.67
C GLU A 145 -0.95 10.44 -18.82
N GLN A 146 -0.98 11.15 -17.68
CA GLN A 146 0.12 11.15 -16.70
C GLN A 146 0.46 9.74 -16.25
N PHE A 147 -0.56 8.90 -16.06
CA PHE A 147 -0.39 7.52 -15.69
C PHE A 147 0.36 6.72 -16.76
N VAL A 148 -0.18 6.72 -17.98
CA VAL A 148 0.35 5.93 -19.09
C VAL A 148 1.76 6.36 -19.45
N ASP A 149 2.05 7.66 -19.36
CA ASP A 149 3.40 8.19 -19.57
C ASP A 149 4.37 7.71 -18.49
N ALA A 150 4.00 7.80 -17.20
CA ALA A 150 4.80 7.28 -16.10
C ALA A 150 5.12 5.77 -16.24
N VAL A 151 4.13 4.97 -16.67
CA VAL A 151 4.33 3.53 -16.96
C VAL A 151 5.35 3.35 -18.08
N LYS A 152 5.21 4.07 -19.20
CA LYS A 152 6.16 4.00 -20.31
C LYS A 152 7.57 4.37 -19.85
N GLN A 153 7.74 5.51 -19.17
CA GLN A 153 9.04 5.94 -18.65
C GLN A 153 9.67 4.87 -17.75
N THR A 154 8.91 4.29 -16.82
CA THR A 154 9.40 3.25 -15.90
C THR A 154 9.81 1.97 -16.62
N VAL A 155 9.01 1.50 -17.59
CA VAL A 155 9.31 0.28 -18.37
C VAL A 155 10.53 0.49 -19.27
N LEU A 156 10.66 1.66 -19.91
CA LEU A 156 11.79 1.97 -20.78
C LEU A 156 13.10 2.09 -20.00
N ALA A 157 13.09 2.75 -18.84
CA ALA A 157 14.25 2.84 -17.96
C ALA A 157 14.73 1.46 -17.47
N ASN A 158 13.81 0.50 -17.34
CA ASN A 158 14.10 -0.87 -16.91
C ASN A 158 14.05 -1.91 -18.05
N LYS A 159 14.24 -1.50 -19.32
CA LYS A 159 14.10 -2.40 -20.50
C LYS A 159 14.86 -3.72 -20.35
N ARG A 160 16.09 -3.69 -19.81
CA ARG A 160 16.94 -4.89 -19.61
C ARG A 160 16.39 -5.91 -18.60
N TRP A 161 15.41 -5.53 -17.80
CA TRP A 161 14.73 -6.39 -16.83
C TRP A 161 13.47 -7.06 -17.39
N ILE A 162 13.09 -6.78 -18.64
CA ILE A 162 11.99 -7.48 -19.32
C ILE A 162 12.45 -8.93 -19.58
N PRO A 163 11.76 -9.96 -19.06
CA PRO A 163 12.17 -11.35 -19.30
C PRO A 163 12.16 -11.71 -20.79
N PRO A 164 13.09 -12.54 -21.27
CA PRO A 164 13.03 -13.10 -22.61
C PRO A 164 11.73 -13.86 -22.89
N PRO A 165 11.32 -14.02 -24.17
CA PRO A 165 10.13 -14.78 -24.53
C PRO A 165 10.05 -16.15 -23.85
N GLY A 166 8.90 -16.46 -23.26
CA GLY A 166 8.67 -17.71 -22.53
C GLY A 166 9.28 -17.79 -21.12
N LYS A 167 10.12 -16.84 -20.69
CA LYS A 167 10.73 -16.83 -19.34
C LYS A 167 9.91 -16.07 -18.28
N GLY A 168 8.93 -15.26 -18.68
CA GLY A 168 8.06 -14.54 -17.76
C GLY A 168 7.55 -13.21 -18.31
N SER A 169 7.29 -12.26 -17.41
CA SER A 169 6.89 -10.89 -17.76
C SER A 169 7.52 -9.84 -16.82
N LEU A 170 7.58 -8.58 -17.24
CA LEU A 170 7.90 -7.47 -16.35
C LEU A 170 6.62 -7.03 -15.63
N TYR A 171 6.50 -7.36 -14.35
CA TYR A 171 5.35 -6.97 -13.54
C TYR A 171 5.47 -5.50 -13.12
N ILE A 172 4.40 -4.73 -13.33
CA ILE A 172 4.35 -3.29 -13.07
C ILE A 172 3.45 -3.05 -11.86
N ARG A 173 3.99 -2.42 -10.81
CA ARG A 173 3.29 -2.10 -9.56
C ARG A 173 3.30 -0.57 -9.32
N PRO A 174 2.30 0.14 -9.87
CA PRO A 174 2.05 1.53 -9.50
C PRO A 174 1.32 1.61 -8.17
N LEU A 175 1.74 2.51 -7.28
CA LEU A 175 1.11 2.89 -6.01
C LEU A 175 0.64 4.36 -6.05
N LEU A 176 -0.36 4.71 -5.25
CA LEU A 176 -0.85 6.06 -4.97
C LEU A 176 -0.96 6.21 -3.46
N LEU A 177 -0.05 6.96 -2.87
CA LEU A 177 0.17 7.05 -1.43
C LEU A 177 -0.42 8.37 -0.91
N GLY A 178 -1.06 8.38 0.26
CA GLY A 178 -1.23 9.62 1.04
C GLY A 178 0.00 9.79 1.91
N THR A 179 0.91 10.70 1.55
CA THR A 179 2.22 10.88 2.20
C THR A 179 2.28 12.06 3.17
N GLY A 180 1.29 12.96 3.13
CA GLY A 180 1.17 14.07 4.07
C GLY A 180 0.89 13.59 5.51
N SER A 181 1.45 14.31 6.48
CA SER A 181 1.37 13.97 7.90
C SER A 181 -0.03 14.19 8.50
N VAL A 182 -0.69 13.13 8.99
CA VAL A 182 -2.02 13.20 9.63
C VAL A 182 -2.05 12.44 10.96
N LEU A 183 -2.54 13.08 12.04
CA LEU A 183 -2.68 12.44 13.36
C LEU A 183 -4.09 11.89 13.63
N GLY A 184 -5.12 12.51 13.02
CA GLY A 184 -6.53 12.13 13.12
C GLY A 184 -6.99 11.18 12.00
N VAL A 185 -8.30 10.99 11.86
CA VAL A 185 -8.89 10.26 10.72
C VAL A 185 -9.39 11.29 9.71
N ALA A 186 -8.57 11.57 8.70
CA ALA A 186 -8.82 12.57 7.65
C ALA A 186 -8.02 12.19 6.38
N PRO A 187 -8.34 12.77 5.20
CA PRO A 187 -7.47 12.67 4.03
C PRO A 187 -6.07 13.25 4.32
N ALA A 188 -5.05 12.77 3.62
CA ALA A 188 -3.71 13.35 3.67
C ALA A 188 -3.67 14.73 2.97
N SER A 189 -2.72 15.58 3.38
CA SER A 189 -2.46 16.88 2.74
C SER A 189 -1.63 16.78 1.46
N GLU A 190 -0.80 15.74 1.36
CA GLU A 190 0.04 15.42 0.20
C GLU A 190 -0.15 13.96 -0.20
N TYR A 191 -0.02 13.69 -1.49
CA TYR A 191 -0.05 12.35 -2.06
C TYR A 191 1.19 12.08 -2.93
N THR A 192 1.56 10.81 -3.09
CA THR A 192 2.69 10.38 -3.91
C THR A 192 2.28 9.23 -4.82
N PHE A 193 2.33 9.45 -6.12
CA PHE A 193 2.16 8.43 -7.14
C PHE A 193 3.52 7.81 -7.48
N LEU A 194 3.70 6.53 -7.20
CA LEU A 194 4.95 5.78 -7.35
C LEU A 194 4.74 4.68 -8.39
N ILE A 195 5.74 4.34 -9.20
CA ILE A 195 5.74 3.11 -10.00
C ILE A 195 7.07 2.39 -9.83
N PHE A 196 7.00 1.14 -9.41
CA PHE A 196 8.13 0.22 -9.52
C PHE A 196 7.76 -0.99 -10.40
N VAL A 197 8.79 -1.70 -10.85
CA VAL A 197 8.66 -2.90 -11.66
C VAL A 197 9.48 -4.04 -11.03
N SER A 198 9.17 -5.28 -11.40
CA SER A 198 9.97 -6.47 -11.06
C SER A 198 9.82 -7.49 -12.18
N PRO A 199 10.90 -8.14 -12.65
CA PRO A 199 10.73 -9.37 -13.44
C PRO A 199 9.99 -10.41 -12.59
N VAL A 200 9.08 -11.15 -13.22
CA VAL A 200 8.41 -12.31 -12.62
C VAL A 200 8.39 -13.45 -13.62
N GLY A 201 8.68 -14.67 -13.17
CA GLY A 201 8.59 -15.86 -14.00
C GLY A 201 7.14 -16.27 -14.28
N ASN A 202 6.97 -17.30 -15.09
CA ASN A 202 5.67 -17.92 -15.30
C ASN A 202 5.13 -18.46 -13.97
N TYR A 203 3.87 -18.18 -13.64
CA TYR A 203 3.28 -18.53 -12.35
C TYR A 203 3.29 -20.04 -12.08
N PHE A 204 3.19 -20.85 -13.14
CA PHE A 204 3.37 -22.29 -13.08
C PHE A 204 4.59 -22.70 -13.90
N LYS A 205 5.56 -23.37 -13.26
CA LYS A 205 6.78 -23.86 -13.91
C LYS A 205 6.56 -25.09 -14.80
N GLU A 206 5.49 -25.86 -14.56
CA GLU A 206 5.21 -27.16 -15.21
C GLU A 206 3.83 -27.19 -15.91
N GLY A 207 3.35 -26.04 -16.39
CA GLY A 207 2.02 -25.91 -17.01
C GLY A 207 0.90 -25.62 -15.99
N LEU A 208 -0.33 -25.40 -16.47
CA LEU A 208 -1.46 -24.91 -15.67
C LEU A 208 -1.90 -25.92 -14.58
N ALA A 209 -1.29 -25.87 -13.40
CA ALA A 209 -1.67 -26.70 -12.27
C ALA A 209 -3.07 -26.33 -11.74
N PRO A 210 -4.06 -27.25 -11.70
CA PRO A 210 -5.41 -26.92 -11.25
C PRO A 210 -5.48 -26.57 -9.75
N LEU A 211 -6.19 -25.50 -9.43
CA LEU A 211 -6.44 -25.06 -8.06
C LEU A 211 -7.38 -26.02 -7.33
N ASN A 212 -7.13 -26.20 -6.03
CA ASN A 212 -7.98 -26.94 -5.12
C ASN A 212 -8.54 -25.96 -4.08
N LEU A 213 -9.79 -25.55 -4.20
CA LEU A 213 -10.37 -24.50 -3.37
C LEU A 213 -11.22 -25.07 -2.23
N ILE A 214 -11.35 -24.30 -1.15
CA ILE A 214 -12.34 -24.50 -0.10
C ILE A 214 -13.28 -23.30 -0.02
N ILE A 215 -14.57 -23.54 0.21
CA ILE A 215 -15.54 -22.49 0.50
C ILE A 215 -15.60 -22.25 2.01
N ASP A 216 -15.50 -20.98 2.42
CA ASP A 216 -15.68 -20.53 3.80
C ASP A 216 -17.05 -19.82 3.93
N THR A 217 -17.83 -20.17 4.96
CA THR A 217 -19.16 -19.57 5.23
C THR A 217 -19.12 -18.47 6.28
N GLU A 218 -18.01 -18.31 7.02
CA GLU A 218 -17.89 -17.40 8.16
C GLU A 218 -16.96 -16.23 7.90
N ILE A 219 -16.00 -16.37 6.99
CA ILE A 219 -15.12 -15.29 6.56
C ILE A 219 -15.58 -14.76 5.20
N HIS A 220 -15.89 -13.47 5.14
CA HIS A 220 -16.25 -12.77 3.90
C HIS A 220 -15.12 -11.86 3.44
N ARG A 221 -14.89 -11.81 2.12
CA ARG A 221 -13.87 -10.94 1.49
C ARG A 221 -14.28 -9.46 1.51
N ALA A 222 -15.57 -9.22 1.29
CA ALA A 222 -16.16 -7.90 1.11
C ALA A 222 -17.59 -7.85 1.66
N ILE A 223 -18.16 -6.65 1.69
CA ILE A 223 -19.53 -6.33 2.11
C ILE A 223 -20.08 -5.23 1.20
N PRO A 224 -21.39 -5.22 0.90
CA PRO A 224 -22.06 -4.09 0.26
C PRO A 224 -21.74 -2.79 1.00
N GLY A 225 -21.58 -1.68 0.28
CA GLY A 225 -21.19 -0.38 0.86
C GLY A 225 -19.78 -0.35 1.48
N GLY A 226 -18.97 -1.41 1.35
CA GLY A 226 -17.55 -1.44 1.72
C GLY A 226 -16.61 -0.93 0.62
N THR A 227 -15.42 -1.54 0.50
CA THR A 227 -14.40 -1.21 -0.52
C THR A 227 -14.09 -2.37 -1.47
N GLY A 228 -14.86 -3.47 -1.45
CA GLY A 228 -14.58 -4.69 -2.21
C GLY A 228 -14.38 -4.49 -3.72
N GLY A 229 -15.16 -3.59 -4.32
CA GLY A 229 -15.13 -3.23 -5.74
C GLY A 229 -14.06 -2.23 -6.16
N VAL A 230 -13.24 -1.72 -5.23
CA VAL A 230 -12.07 -0.89 -5.55
C VAL A 230 -10.79 -1.61 -5.15
N LYS A 231 -9.67 -1.36 -5.83
CA LYS A 231 -8.42 -2.11 -5.60
C LYS A 231 -7.59 -1.55 -4.43
N ALA A 232 -8.25 -1.34 -3.30
CA ALA A 232 -7.67 -0.79 -2.07
C ALA A 232 -6.90 -1.84 -1.26
N ILE A 233 -5.81 -1.40 -0.62
CA ILE A 233 -4.91 -2.28 0.15
C ILE A 233 -5.62 -2.92 1.36
N GLY A 234 -6.63 -2.23 1.92
CA GLY A 234 -7.42 -2.71 3.05
C GLY A 234 -8.17 -4.01 2.78
N ASN A 235 -8.45 -4.34 1.52
CA ASN A 235 -9.18 -5.55 1.14
C ASN A 235 -8.33 -6.84 1.24
N TYR A 236 -7.00 -6.73 1.36
CA TYR A 236 -6.09 -7.90 1.32
C TYR A 236 -5.69 -8.41 2.71
N SER A 237 -5.49 -7.52 3.69
CA SER A 237 -5.19 -7.96 5.06
C SER A 237 -6.23 -8.90 5.70
N PRO A 238 -7.56 -8.78 5.46
CA PRO A 238 -8.55 -9.67 6.08
C PRO A 238 -8.46 -11.11 5.58
N VAL A 239 -8.02 -11.33 4.33
CA VAL A 239 -7.96 -12.65 3.70
C VAL A 239 -6.69 -13.43 4.04
N LEU A 240 -5.61 -12.77 4.50
CA LEU A 240 -4.33 -13.43 4.82
C LEU A 240 -4.48 -14.61 5.79
N LYS A 241 -5.19 -14.42 6.92
CA LYS A 241 -5.37 -15.47 7.94
C LYS A 241 -6.20 -16.64 7.41
N ALA A 242 -7.24 -16.34 6.64
CA ALA A 242 -8.12 -17.33 6.05
C ALA A 242 -7.32 -18.17 5.02
N GLN A 243 -6.62 -17.51 4.10
CA GLN A 243 -5.79 -18.17 3.10
C GLN A 243 -4.67 -19.03 3.74
N SER A 244 -4.06 -18.59 4.85
CA SER A 244 -3.11 -19.41 5.61
C SER A 244 -3.78 -20.72 6.08
N ILE A 245 -4.92 -20.62 6.76
CA ILE A 245 -5.66 -21.79 7.27
C ILE A 245 -6.09 -22.74 6.14
N ALA A 246 -6.41 -22.21 4.95
CA ALA A 246 -6.69 -23.03 3.77
C ALA A 246 -5.45 -23.77 3.25
N LYS A 247 -4.31 -23.08 3.15
CA LYS A 247 -3.01 -23.66 2.76
C LYS A 247 -2.54 -24.73 3.74
N ASP A 248 -2.67 -24.49 5.04
CA ASP A 248 -2.35 -25.45 6.12
C ASP A 248 -3.20 -26.74 6.04
N LYS A 249 -4.40 -26.65 5.44
CA LYS A 249 -5.30 -27.78 5.16
C LYS A 249 -5.09 -28.42 3.78
N GLY A 250 -4.10 -27.98 3.00
CA GLY A 250 -3.79 -28.50 1.67
C GLY A 250 -4.63 -27.94 0.51
N TYR A 251 -5.34 -26.82 0.73
CA TYR A 251 -6.05 -26.09 -0.33
C TYR A 251 -5.16 -24.99 -0.93
N SER A 252 -5.35 -24.70 -2.23
CA SER A 252 -4.64 -23.64 -2.93
C SER A 252 -5.06 -22.25 -2.46
N ASP A 253 -6.37 -22.03 -2.27
CA ASP A 253 -6.96 -20.77 -1.81
C ASP A 253 -8.43 -20.98 -1.35
N ILE A 254 -9.07 -19.91 -0.88
CA ILE A 254 -10.48 -19.85 -0.48
C ILE A 254 -11.33 -19.24 -1.60
N LEU A 255 -12.50 -19.83 -1.83
CA LEU A 255 -13.60 -19.23 -2.58
C LEU A 255 -14.60 -18.60 -1.60
N TYR A 256 -14.80 -17.29 -1.70
CA TYR A 256 -15.67 -16.53 -0.80
C TYR A 256 -17.12 -16.50 -1.28
N LEU A 257 -18.04 -16.57 -0.32
CA LEU A 257 -19.46 -16.33 -0.53
C LEU A 257 -19.85 -14.90 -0.15
N ASP A 258 -20.92 -14.43 -0.78
CA ASP A 258 -21.56 -13.16 -0.50
C ASP A 258 -21.92 -13.02 0.98
N SER A 259 -21.66 -11.85 1.55
CA SER A 259 -21.83 -11.61 2.98
C SER A 259 -23.28 -11.44 3.45
N VAL A 260 -24.25 -11.40 2.53
CA VAL A 260 -25.66 -11.14 2.83
C VAL A 260 -26.45 -12.44 2.94
N HIS A 261 -26.36 -13.30 1.93
CA HIS A 261 -27.10 -14.54 1.82
C HIS A 261 -26.25 -15.77 2.17
N LYS A 262 -24.92 -15.62 2.22
CA LYS A 262 -23.95 -16.73 2.38
C LYS A 262 -24.19 -17.86 1.39
N LYS A 263 -24.60 -17.53 0.15
CA LYS A 263 -25.07 -18.49 -0.86
C LYS A 263 -24.45 -18.30 -2.24
N TYR A 264 -24.17 -17.07 -2.62
CA TYR A 264 -23.66 -16.74 -3.96
C TYR A 264 -22.14 -16.64 -3.94
N VAL A 265 -21.48 -17.21 -4.95
CA VAL A 265 -20.01 -17.11 -5.05
C VAL A 265 -19.60 -15.73 -5.53
N GLU A 266 -18.52 -15.18 -4.97
CA GLU A 266 -17.99 -13.86 -5.37
C GLU A 266 -16.62 -13.97 -6.05
N GLU A 267 -15.57 -14.26 -5.27
CA GLU A 267 -14.17 -14.24 -5.71
C GLU A 267 -13.33 -15.25 -4.93
N VAL A 268 -12.16 -15.57 -5.48
CA VAL A 268 -11.03 -16.16 -4.75
C VAL A 268 -10.15 -15.01 -4.22
N SER A 269 -9.35 -15.22 -3.15
CA SER A 269 -8.63 -14.16 -2.40
C SER A 269 -7.98 -13.03 -3.23
N SER A 270 -7.51 -13.30 -4.46
CA SER A 270 -7.06 -12.25 -5.38
C SER A 270 -7.50 -12.42 -6.85
N CYS A 271 -8.51 -13.24 -7.13
CA CYS A 271 -8.94 -13.60 -8.51
C CYS A 271 -10.46 -13.64 -8.66
N ASN A 272 -10.96 -13.22 -9.83
CA ASN A 272 -12.37 -13.39 -10.19
C ASN A 272 -12.65 -14.86 -10.58
N ILE A 273 -13.86 -15.36 -10.34
CA ILE A 273 -14.26 -16.74 -10.68
C ILE A 273 -15.21 -16.78 -11.89
N PHE A 274 -15.10 -17.85 -12.67
CA PHE A 274 -15.93 -18.18 -13.83
C PHE A 274 -16.36 -19.65 -13.75
N VAL A 275 -17.60 -19.91 -14.15
CA VAL A 275 -18.26 -21.21 -14.12
C VAL A 275 -18.75 -21.53 -15.52
N VAL A 276 -18.43 -22.72 -16.03
CA VAL A 276 -18.81 -23.17 -17.38
C VAL A 276 -19.89 -24.24 -17.27
N LYS A 277 -20.97 -24.06 -18.04
CA LYS A 277 -21.99 -25.09 -18.24
C LYS A 277 -22.42 -25.13 -19.71
N HIS A 278 -22.17 -26.24 -20.39
CA HIS A 278 -22.31 -26.38 -21.84
C HIS A 278 -21.57 -25.25 -22.60
N ASN A 279 -22.27 -24.42 -23.38
CA ASN A 279 -21.71 -23.25 -24.08
C ASN A 279 -21.91 -21.91 -23.33
N ILE A 280 -22.34 -21.96 -22.07
CA ILE A 280 -22.56 -20.79 -21.21
C ILE A 280 -21.40 -20.67 -20.23
N ILE A 281 -20.81 -19.48 -20.17
CA ILE A 281 -19.82 -19.09 -19.18
C ILE A 281 -20.45 -18.02 -18.29
N SER A 282 -20.69 -18.35 -17.03
CA SER A 282 -21.25 -17.42 -16.04
C SER A 282 -20.15 -16.90 -15.11
N THR A 283 -20.19 -15.61 -14.77
CA THR A 283 -19.32 -15.01 -13.74
C THR A 283 -20.13 -14.07 -12.84
N PRO A 284 -19.80 -13.95 -11.54
CA PRO A 284 -20.48 -13.04 -10.63
C PRO A 284 -20.52 -11.59 -11.14
N THR A 285 -21.68 -10.93 -11.04
CA THR A 285 -21.86 -9.51 -11.42
C THR A 285 -21.03 -8.58 -10.53
N VAL A 286 -20.50 -7.48 -11.09
CA VAL A 286 -19.75 -6.48 -10.32
C VAL A 286 -20.68 -5.56 -9.52
N SER A 287 -21.17 -6.04 -8.37
CA SER A 287 -22.13 -5.34 -7.49
C SER A 287 -21.48 -4.66 -6.27
N GLY A 288 -20.28 -4.10 -6.43
CA GLY A 288 -19.56 -3.36 -5.39
C GLY A 288 -18.84 -4.20 -4.32
N THR A 289 -19.20 -5.48 -4.16
CA THR A 289 -18.44 -6.48 -3.38
C THR A 289 -17.37 -7.19 -4.19
N ILE A 290 -17.44 -7.12 -5.51
CA ILE A 290 -16.56 -7.83 -6.46
C ILE A 290 -15.67 -6.82 -7.17
N LEU A 291 -14.39 -7.12 -7.31
CA LEU A 291 -13.41 -6.25 -7.93
C LEU A 291 -13.53 -6.36 -9.47
N PRO A 292 -13.71 -5.26 -10.22
CA PRO A 292 -13.65 -5.28 -11.67
C PRO A 292 -12.21 -5.60 -12.14
N GLY A 293 -11.98 -6.89 -12.37
CA GLY A 293 -10.76 -7.40 -12.96
C GLY A 293 -10.69 -7.05 -14.44
N ILE A 294 -9.55 -6.51 -14.89
CA ILE A 294 -9.34 -6.27 -16.33
C ILE A 294 -9.19 -7.61 -17.05
N THR A 295 -8.52 -8.59 -16.44
CA THR A 295 -8.48 -9.96 -16.98
C THR A 295 -9.88 -10.58 -17.06
N ARG A 296 -10.77 -10.34 -16.07
CA ARG A 296 -12.20 -10.72 -16.14
C ARG A 296 -12.87 -10.08 -17.35
N LYS A 297 -12.73 -8.76 -17.55
CA LYS A 297 -13.27 -8.02 -18.71
C LYS A 297 -12.75 -8.59 -20.04
N SER A 298 -11.43 -8.72 -20.20
CA SER A 298 -10.82 -9.27 -21.40
C SER A 298 -11.27 -10.70 -21.71
N ILE A 299 -11.42 -11.55 -20.69
CA ILE A 299 -11.88 -12.94 -20.87
C ILE A 299 -13.36 -12.99 -21.28
N ILE A 300 -14.22 -12.12 -20.74
CA ILE A 300 -15.61 -11.98 -21.19
C ILE A 300 -15.67 -11.60 -22.68
N GLU A 301 -14.85 -10.63 -23.11
CA GLU A 301 -14.81 -10.17 -24.50
C GLU A 301 -14.21 -11.22 -25.46
N VAL A 302 -13.13 -11.91 -25.06
CA VAL A 302 -12.54 -13.03 -25.82
C VAL A 302 -13.52 -14.19 -25.95
N ALA A 303 -14.20 -14.58 -24.86
CA ALA A 303 -15.17 -15.68 -24.87
C ALA A 303 -16.36 -15.39 -25.79
N ARG A 304 -16.94 -14.18 -25.73
CA ARG A 304 -17.98 -13.73 -26.66
C ARG A 304 -17.49 -13.77 -28.11
N GLY A 305 -16.26 -13.32 -28.37
CA GLY A 305 -15.62 -13.40 -29.70
C GLY A 305 -15.37 -14.82 -30.21
N GLN A 306 -15.39 -15.83 -29.35
CA GLN A 306 -15.25 -17.25 -29.69
C GLN A 306 -16.59 -18.02 -29.73
N GLY A 307 -17.72 -17.33 -29.59
CA GLY A 307 -19.06 -17.93 -29.69
C GLY A 307 -19.64 -18.49 -28.38
N PHE A 308 -18.96 -18.30 -27.24
CA PHE A 308 -19.55 -18.61 -25.94
C PHE A 308 -20.62 -17.59 -25.55
N GLN A 309 -21.71 -18.04 -24.93
CA GLN A 309 -22.64 -17.16 -24.24
C GLN A 309 -22.03 -16.77 -22.89
N VAL A 310 -21.96 -15.48 -22.57
CA VAL A 310 -21.29 -15.00 -21.34
C VAL A 310 -22.23 -14.15 -20.49
N GLU A 311 -22.58 -14.68 -19.33
CA GLU A 311 -23.56 -14.13 -18.39
C GLU A 311 -22.87 -13.53 -17.14
N GLU A 312 -23.27 -12.31 -16.77
CA GLU A 312 -22.80 -11.65 -15.56
C GLU A 312 -23.93 -11.59 -14.53
N ARG A 313 -24.06 -12.63 -13.70
CA ARG A 313 -25.19 -12.83 -12.77
C ARG A 313 -24.75 -13.42 -11.43
N LEU A 314 -25.65 -13.47 -10.46
CA LEU A 314 -25.46 -14.27 -9.26
C LEU A 314 -25.38 -15.76 -9.63
N ILE A 315 -24.44 -16.47 -9.00
CA ILE A 315 -24.19 -17.91 -9.18
C ILE A 315 -24.20 -18.51 -7.78
N SER A 316 -25.05 -19.52 -7.54
CA SER A 316 -25.12 -20.14 -6.22
C SER A 316 -24.13 -21.30 -6.07
N VAL A 317 -23.84 -21.69 -4.84
CA VAL A 317 -22.98 -22.87 -4.59
C VAL A 317 -23.58 -24.14 -5.22
N GLU A 318 -24.90 -24.31 -5.23
CA GLU A 318 -25.52 -25.50 -5.84
C GLU A 318 -25.24 -25.61 -7.34
N GLU A 319 -25.22 -24.48 -8.06
CA GLU A 319 -24.88 -24.41 -9.48
C GLU A 319 -23.40 -24.69 -9.73
N LEU A 320 -22.52 -24.10 -8.91
CA LEU A 320 -21.07 -24.33 -8.94
C LEU A 320 -20.72 -25.83 -8.79
N LEU A 321 -21.42 -26.56 -7.92
CA LEU A 321 -21.16 -27.98 -7.66
C LEU A 321 -21.56 -28.91 -8.82
N VAL A 322 -22.29 -28.42 -9.83
CA VAL A 322 -22.71 -29.17 -11.03
C VAL A 322 -22.16 -28.59 -12.34
N ALA A 323 -21.21 -27.67 -12.26
CA ALA A 323 -20.51 -27.09 -13.40
C ALA A 323 -19.64 -28.11 -14.16
N ASP A 324 -19.41 -27.87 -15.45
CA ASP A 324 -18.56 -28.72 -16.29
C ASP A 324 -17.07 -28.35 -16.12
N GLU A 325 -16.78 -27.04 -16.09
CA GLU A 325 -15.46 -26.50 -15.76
C GLU A 325 -15.60 -25.27 -14.83
N VAL A 326 -14.58 -25.00 -14.03
CA VAL A 326 -14.45 -23.79 -13.23
C VAL A 326 -13.04 -23.23 -13.40
N PHE A 327 -12.90 -21.92 -13.54
CA PHE A 327 -11.59 -21.26 -13.62
C PHE A 327 -11.59 -19.88 -12.95
N CYS A 328 -10.40 -19.43 -12.57
CA CYS A 328 -10.15 -18.13 -11.98
C CYS A 328 -9.35 -17.24 -12.93
N THR A 329 -9.52 -15.92 -12.85
CA THR A 329 -8.74 -14.96 -13.67
C THR A 329 -8.14 -13.85 -12.85
N GLY A 330 -6.95 -13.39 -13.27
CA GLY A 330 -6.22 -12.32 -12.60
C GLY A 330 -4.87 -12.06 -13.26
N THR A 331 -4.30 -10.86 -13.11
CA THR A 331 -3.12 -10.42 -13.87
C THR A 331 -1.88 -11.31 -13.69
N ALA A 332 -1.69 -11.94 -12.53
CA ALA A 332 -0.53 -12.79 -12.27
C ALA A 332 -0.65 -14.22 -12.85
N VAL A 333 -1.89 -14.73 -13.01
CA VAL A 333 -2.16 -16.11 -13.44
C VAL A 333 -2.76 -16.19 -14.86
N VAL A 334 -3.20 -15.06 -15.41
CA VAL A 334 -4.03 -14.93 -16.61
C VAL A 334 -5.36 -15.70 -16.45
N VAL A 335 -5.35 -17.00 -16.69
CA VAL A 335 -6.45 -17.95 -16.42
C VAL A 335 -5.86 -19.13 -15.64
N SER A 336 -6.48 -19.49 -14.52
CA SER A 336 -6.06 -20.62 -13.69
C SER A 336 -7.22 -21.62 -13.55
N PRO A 337 -7.08 -22.86 -14.02
CA PRO A 337 -8.14 -23.87 -13.89
C PRO A 337 -8.37 -24.24 -12.42
N VAL A 338 -9.59 -24.62 -12.07
CA VAL A 338 -9.96 -25.15 -10.75
C VAL A 338 -10.28 -26.63 -10.89
N GLY A 339 -9.44 -27.50 -10.33
CA GLY A 339 -9.59 -28.96 -10.41
C GLY A 339 -10.51 -29.53 -9.33
N SER A 340 -10.68 -28.84 -8.20
CA SER A 340 -11.70 -29.21 -7.21
C SER A 340 -12.12 -28.06 -6.29
N ILE A 341 -13.34 -28.15 -5.78
CA ILE A 341 -13.91 -27.27 -4.77
C ILE A 341 -14.45 -28.13 -3.62
N THR A 342 -14.16 -27.74 -2.38
CA THR A 342 -14.70 -28.39 -1.17
C THR A 342 -15.69 -27.46 -0.47
N TYR A 343 -16.90 -27.95 -0.24
CA TYR A 343 -17.98 -27.26 0.45
C TYR A 343 -18.66 -28.20 1.44
N LEU A 344 -18.79 -27.79 2.71
CA LEU A 344 -19.37 -28.60 3.78
C LEU A 344 -18.79 -30.04 3.80
N GLU A 345 -17.46 -30.13 3.82
CA GLU A 345 -16.66 -31.39 3.77
C GLU A 345 -16.78 -32.20 2.46
N LYS A 346 -17.76 -31.92 1.60
CA LYS A 346 -17.92 -32.56 0.29
C LYS A 346 -16.99 -31.92 -0.75
N ARG A 347 -16.04 -32.71 -1.28
CA ARG A 347 -15.15 -32.29 -2.38
C ARG A 347 -15.70 -32.72 -3.74
N ILE A 348 -15.98 -31.75 -4.60
CA ILE A 348 -16.30 -31.94 -6.02
C ILE A 348 -15.02 -31.77 -6.84
N LYS A 349 -14.84 -32.62 -7.87
CA LYS A 349 -13.75 -32.52 -8.85
C LYS A 349 -14.31 -32.14 -10.21
N TYR A 350 -13.58 -31.31 -10.95
CA TYR A 350 -13.92 -30.88 -12.31
C TYR A 350 -12.91 -31.49 -13.29
N GLY A 351 -13.39 -32.38 -14.16
CA GLY A 351 -12.55 -33.09 -15.13
C GLY A 351 -11.39 -33.89 -14.51
N ASN A 352 -10.38 -34.16 -15.35
CA ASN A 352 -9.16 -34.90 -15.00
C ASN A 352 -7.89 -34.03 -15.11
N GLY A 353 -8.01 -32.70 -15.17
CA GLY A 353 -6.87 -31.81 -15.41
C GLY A 353 -7.31 -30.38 -15.75
N VAL A 354 -6.61 -29.75 -16.70
CA VAL A 354 -7.00 -28.43 -17.25
C VAL A 354 -8.28 -28.58 -18.08
N GLY A 355 -9.26 -27.72 -17.85
CA GLY A 355 -10.49 -27.67 -18.64
C GLY A 355 -10.25 -27.13 -20.06
N ILE A 356 -10.99 -27.62 -21.05
CA ILE A 356 -10.86 -27.25 -22.46
C ILE A 356 -11.12 -25.75 -22.65
N VAL A 357 -12.19 -25.23 -22.05
CA VAL A 357 -12.54 -23.80 -22.13
C VAL A 357 -11.49 -22.96 -21.42
N SER A 358 -11.03 -23.40 -20.24
CA SER A 358 -9.98 -22.68 -19.50
C SER A 358 -8.65 -22.61 -20.29
N GLN A 359 -8.26 -23.69 -20.97
CA GLN A 359 -7.05 -23.74 -21.81
C GLN A 359 -7.20 -22.88 -23.07
N GLN A 360 -8.35 -22.94 -23.74
CA GLN A 360 -8.65 -22.15 -24.94
C GLN A 360 -8.59 -20.64 -24.66
N LEU A 361 -9.22 -20.20 -23.55
CA LEU A 361 -9.23 -18.79 -23.15
C LEU A 361 -7.86 -18.31 -22.65
N TYR A 362 -7.11 -19.16 -21.95
CA TYR A 362 -5.71 -18.90 -21.61
C TYR A 362 -4.89 -18.64 -22.87
N SER A 363 -4.85 -19.61 -23.79
CA SER A 363 -4.04 -19.56 -25.00
C SER A 363 -4.39 -18.36 -25.88
N ALA A 364 -5.68 -18.01 -26.00
CA ALA A 364 -6.12 -16.85 -26.76
C ALA A 364 -5.62 -15.53 -26.15
N LEU A 365 -5.79 -15.34 -24.84
CA LEU A 365 -5.37 -14.10 -24.18
C LEU A 365 -3.85 -13.96 -24.11
N THR A 366 -3.10 -15.05 -23.85
CA THR A 366 -1.63 -15.00 -23.85
C THR A 366 -1.06 -14.78 -25.25
N SER A 367 -1.68 -15.33 -26.30
CA SER A 367 -1.24 -15.10 -27.68
C SER A 367 -1.39 -13.63 -28.08
N LEU A 368 -2.48 -12.98 -27.68
CA LEU A 368 -2.68 -11.54 -27.86
C LEU A 368 -1.64 -10.72 -27.06
N GLN A 369 -1.40 -11.08 -25.79
CA GLN A 369 -0.39 -10.40 -24.95
C GLN A 369 1.05 -10.52 -25.51
N MET A 370 1.37 -11.64 -26.14
CA MET A 370 2.68 -11.89 -26.76
C MET A 370 2.79 -11.39 -28.21
N GLY A 371 1.72 -10.82 -28.79
CA GLY A 371 1.71 -10.37 -30.18
C GLY A 371 1.73 -11.50 -31.23
N LEU A 372 1.35 -12.72 -30.84
CA LEU A 372 1.25 -13.88 -31.74
C LEU A 372 -0.05 -13.87 -32.58
N THR A 373 -1.02 -13.04 -32.20
CA THR A 373 -2.30 -12.86 -32.88
C THR A 373 -2.60 -11.38 -33.06
N GLU A 374 -3.28 -11.01 -34.14
CA GLU A 374 -3.77 -9.65 -34.39
C GLU A 374 -4.67 -9.15 -33.25
N ASP A 375 -4.31 -8.00 -32.68
CA ASP A 375 -5.09 -7.33 -31.65
C ASP A 375 -6.19 -6.46 -32.27
N LYS A 376 -7.31 -7.10 -32.59
CA LYS A 376 -8.51 -6.45 -33.15
C LYS A 376 -9.19 -5.46 -32.20
N MET A 377 -8.82 -5.44 -30.92
CA MET A 377 -9.44 -4.61 -29.88
C MET A 377 -8.58 -3.40 -29.47
N GLY A 378 -7.34 -3.30 -29.96
CA GLY A 378 -6.41 -2.21 -29.62
C GLY A 378 -6.00 -2.16 -28.14
N TRP A 379 -6.02 -3.32 -27.47
CA TRP A 379 -5.63 -3.47 -26.07
C TRP A 379 -4.11 -3.38 -25.87
N THR A 380 -3.35 -3.92 -26.83
CA THR A 380 -1.89 -3.86 -26.87
C THR A 380 -1.44 -2.48 -27.32
N ARG A 381 -0.35 -1.99 -26.71
CA ARG A 381 0.25 -0.70 -27.04
C ARG A 381 1.73 -0.91 -27.24
N LEU A 382 2.22 -0.64 -28.45
CA LEU A 382 3.64 -0.73 -28.78
C LEU A 382 4.47 0.14 -27.84
N SER A 383 5.39 -0.50 -27.11
CA SER A 383 6.47 0.18 -26.39
C SER A 383 7.63 0.43 -27.36
N VAL A 384 7.98 1.70 -27.53
CA VAL A 384 8.94 2.22 -28.53
C VAL A 384 8.52 2.00 -29.98
N SER A 385 8.08 3.09 -30.63
CA SER A 385 7.95 3.11 -32.08
C SER A 385 9.32 3.31 -32.74
N SER A 386 9.76 2.34 -33.54
CA SER A 386 10.93 2.46 -34.42
C SER A 386 10.80 3.61 -35.45
N PHE A 387 9.61 4.22 -35.61
CA PHE A 387 9.43 5.40 -36.47
C PHE A 387 10.22 6.62 -36.00
N ILE A 388 10.52 6.78 -34.70
CA ILE A 388 11.29 7.96 -34.25
C ILE A 388 12.73 7.91 -34.79
N ILE A 389 13.31 6.71 -34.94
CA ILE A 389 14.63 6.53 -35.56
C ILE A 389 14.55 6.83 -37.06
N ILE A 390 13.49 6.41 -37.76
CA ILE A 390 13.30 6.70 -39.19
C ILE A 390 13.12 8.21 -39.44
N ILE A 391 12.35 8.92 -38.61
CA ILE A 391 12.16 10.37 -38.73
C ILE A 391 13.46 11.13 -38.42
N PHE A 392 14.23 10.70 -37.41
CA PHE A 392 15.56 11.28 -37.15
C PHE A 392 16.53 11.02 -38.30
N PHE A 393 16.56 9.81 -38.88
CA PHE A 393 17.37 9.52 -40.06
C PHE A 393 16.96 10.38 -41.27
N PHE A 394 15.66 10.54 -41.54
CA PHE A 394 15.18 11.41 -42.61
C PHE A 394 15.56 12.88 -42.41
N PHE A 395 15.41 13.42 -41.19
CA PHE A 395 15.83 14.79 -40.88
C PHE A 395 17.35 14.97 -41.03
N PHE A 396 18.15 14.00 -40.58
CA PHE A 396 19.61 14.06 -40.71
C PHE A 396 20.06 14.00 -42.18
N PHE A 397 19.43 13.15 -42.99
CA PHE A 397 19.72 13.04 -44.42
C PHE A 397 19.37 14.33 -45.19
N PHE A 398 18.25 14.98 -44.85
CA PHE A 398 17.82 16.22 -45.49
C PHE A 398 18.76 17.40 -45.14
N PHE A 399 19.23 17.48 -43.89
CA PHE A 399 20.16 18.53 -43.46
C PHE A 399 21.54 18.40 -44.12
N PHE A 400 22.02 17.16 -44.31
CA PHE A 400 23.32 16.90 -44.95
C PHE A 400 23.32 17.29 -46.44
N PHE A 401 22.22 17.01 -47.16
CA PHE A 401 22.06 17.41 -48.56
C PHE A 401 21.98 18.94 -48.74
N PHE A 402 21.28 19.63 -47.84
CA PHE A 402 21.11 21.08 -47.90
C PHE A 402 22.44 21.85 -47.76
N PHE A 403 23.32 21.39 -46.86
CA PHE A 403 24.67 21.97 -46.70
C PHE A 403 25.59 21.72 -47.89
N PHE A 404 25.51 20.53 -48.51
CA PHE A 404 26.30 20.20 -49.69
C PHE A 404 25.88 21.04 -50.90
N PHE A 405 24.57 21.26 -51.07
CA PHE A 405 24.03 22.09 -52.16
C PHE A 405 24.46 23.57 -52.03
N ILE A 406 24.38 24.13 -50.82
CA ILE A 406 24.83 25.51 -50.55
C ILE A 406 26.34 25.66 -50.80
N SER A 407 27.16 24.70 -50.39
CA SER A 407 28.60 24.74 -50.66
C SER A 407 28.93 24.64 -52.15
N PHE A 408 28.18 23.85 -52.92
CA PHE A 408 28.38 23.72 -54.38
C PHE A 408 27.96 24.99 -55.13
N CYS A 409 26.86 25.64 -54.72
CA CYS A 409 26.43 26.93 -55.27
C CYS A 409 27.42 28.07 -54.97
N PHE A 410 28.10 28.07 -53.82
CA PHE A 410 29.11 29.08 -53.49
C PHE A 410 30.46 28.89 -54.21
N LEU A 411 30.79 27.68 -54.68
CA LEU A 411 31.99 27.44 -55.50
C LEU A 411 31.79 27.75 -57.00
N SER A 412 30.55 27.84 -57.47
CA SER A 412 30.21 28.03 -58.89
C SER A 412 29.89 29.50 -59.18
N GLY A 413 30.87 30.38 -58.96
CA GLY A 413 30.65 31.83 -58.90
C GLY A 413 30.35 32.51 -60.25
N HIS A 414 29.38 33.43 -60.25
CA HIS A 414 29.25 34.49 -61.27
C HIS A 414 28.65 35.81 -60.72
N VAL A 415 29.45 36.88 -60.85
CA VAL A 415 29.08 38.26 -61.24
C VAL A 415 28.35 39.21 -60.25
N GLU A 416 29.19 40.10 -59.68
CA GLU A 416 29.08 41.58 -59.56
C GLU A 416 27.99 42.36 -58.76
N LYS A 417 28.49 43.08 -57.74
CA LYS A 417 28.41 44.55 -57.46
C LYS A 417 27.09 45.33 -57.69
N LYS A 418 26.71 46.18 -56.71
CA LYS A 418 26.94 47.66 -56.75
C LYS A 418 26.52 48.45 -55.47
N TYR A 419 27.35 49.45 -55.13
CA TYR A 419 27.11 50.73 -54.40
C TYR A 419 26.42 50.83 -53.02
N SER A 420 27.23 51.16 -52.00
CA SER A 420 27.20 52.39 -51.17
C SER A 420 25.94 53.29 -51.29
N SER A 421 25.26 53.73 -50.22
CA SER A 421 25.81 54.62 -49.18
C SER A 421 24.79 55.03 -48.08
N LYS A 422 25.31 55.57 -46.97
CA LYS A 422 24.70 56.48 -45.96
C LYS A 422 23.67 55.99 -44.89
N ILE A 423 24.17 56.02 -43.64
CA ILE A 423 23.60 56.64 -42.43
C ILE A 423 22.32 56.03 -41.82
N PHE A 424 22.46 55.38 -40.65
CA PHE A 424 21.97 55.92 -39.37
C PHE A 424 22.70 55.27 -38.17
N HIS A 425 22.84 56.01 -37.05
CA HIS A 425 23.52 55.55 -35.83
C HIS A 425 22.64 54.65 -34.96
N HIS A 426 23.19 53.54 -34.45
CA HIS A 426 23.60 53.45 -33.04
C HIS A 426 24.51 52.23 -32.83
N ARG A 427 25.61 52.41 -32.08
CA ARG A 427 26.62 51.37 -31.79
C ARG A 427 27.10 51.54 -30.36
N HIS A 428 27.71 50.47 -29.84
CA HIS A 428 28.46 50.32 -28.58
C HIS A 428 27.72 49.58 -27.46
N VAL A 429 27.62 48.26 -27.66
CA VAL A 429 27.73 47.30 -26.54
C VAL A 429 29.21 47.21 -26.18
N TYR A 430 29.59 47.95 -25.15
CA TYR A 430 30.86 47.86 -24.43
C TYR A 430 30.46 47.98 -22.96
N GLU A 431 31.03 47.13 -22.10
CA GLU A 431 30.44 46.72 -20.80
C GLU A 431 29.18 45.82 -20.95
N ALA A 432 28.94 44.80 -20.12
CA ALA A 432 29.67 44.34 -18.94
C ALA A 432 29.80 42.81 -18.90
N SER A 433 31.03 42.30 -18.95
CA SER A 433 31.38 40.92 -18.54
C SER A 433 32.75 40.93 -17.86
N LYS A 434 32.76 41.24 -16.55
CA LYS A 434 33.98 41.28 -15.75
C LYS A 434 33.68 40.75 -14.34
N GLN A 435 34.58 39.88 -13.84
CA GLN A 435 34.52 39.18 -12.54
C GLN A 435 33.45 38.04 -12.52
N PHE A 436 33.65 36.85 -11.93
CA PHE A 436 34.56 36.45 -10.84
C PHE A 436 35.19 35.05 -11.05
N ASN A 437 36.52 34.95 -10.95
CA ASN A 437 37.40 33.79 -10.66
C ASN A 437 38.86 34.32 -10.85
N GLN A 438 39.91 33.97 -10.11
CA GLN A 438 40.11 33.00 -9.03
C GLN A 438 41.36 33.41 -8.18
N ALA A 439 41.35 33.06 -6.88
CA ALA A 439 42.48 32.71 -6.00
C ALA A 439 43.77 33.58 -5.78
N ALA A 440 44.15 33.64 -4.49
CA ALA A 440 45.50 33.62 -3.87
C ALA A 440 46.39 34.89 -3.82
N MET A 441 46.56 35.47 -2.61
CA MET A 441 47.79 35.34 -1.77
C MET A 441 47.85 36.38 -0.63
N GLY A 442 48.37 35.95 0.55
CA GLY A 442 49.10 36.82 1.48
C GLY A 442 48.36 37.39 2.71
N GLY A 443 49.02 37.36 3.88
CA GLY A 443 48.71 38.23 5.03
C GLY A 443 48.49 37.54 6.38
N TRP A 444 49.55 37.33 7.17
CA TRP A 444 49.46 37.03 8.61
C TRP A 444 49.20 38.31 9.44
N LYS A 445 48.69 38.13 10.68
CA LYS A 445 48.35 39.09 11.78
C LYS A 445 46.84 39.34 11.92
N LEU A 446 46.22 39.31 13.11
CA LEU A 446 46.71 39.22 14.50
C LEU A 446 46.01 38.12 15.33
N PHE A 447 46.72 37.64 16.35
CA PHE A 447 46.28 36.61 17.30
C PHE A 447 46.51 37.13 18.73
N PHE A 448 45.45 37.49 19.47
CA PHE A 448 45.42 37.72 20.93
C PHE A 448 43.93 37.68 21.35
N LEU A 449 43.41 36.58 21.89
CA LEU A 449 43.55 36.09 23.28
C LEU A 449 42.81 36.97 24.32
N HIS A 450 41.63 36.51 24.75
CA HIS A 450 41.27 36.55 26.17
C HIS A 450 40.33 35.40 26.54
N ILE A 451 40.76 34.62 27.52
CA ILE A 451 39.95 33.65 28.26
C ILE A 451 39.64 34.31 29.60
N SER A 452 38.37 34.35 30.00
CA SER A 452 37.99 34.62 31.38
C SER A 452 37.00 33.56 31.87
N THR A 453 37.51 32.68 32.72
CA THR A 453 36.72 31.72 33.50
C THR A 453 35.88 32.45 34.53
N SER A 454 34.58 32.14 34.60
CA SER A 454 33.74 32.45 35.75
C SER A 454 32.98 31.20 36.17
N ILE A 455 33.48 30.54 37.22
CA ILE A 455 32.77 29.47 37.91
C ILE A 455 31.62 30.13 38.67
N ILE A 456 30.38 29.88 38.25
CA ILE A 456 29.19 30.19 39.03
C ILE A 456 28.63 28.87 39.58
N SER A 457 28.22 28.92 40.83
CA SER A 457 27.87 27.77 41.67
C SER A 457 26.86 26.80 41.05
N ALA A 458 27.17 25.51 41.16
CA ALA A 458 26.16 24.46 41.03
C ALA A 458 25.15 24.56 42.20
N ASN A 459 24.06 25.27 41.96
CA ASN A 459 22.80 25.13 42.71
C ASN A 459 21.64 25.67 41.85
N CYS A 460 21.22 24.85 40.89
CA CYS A 460 19.90 24.97 40.29
C CYS A 460 19.28 23.58 40.24
N MET A 461 18.18 23.40 40.97
CA MET A 461 17.33 22.22 40.80
C MET A 461 16.87 22.21 39.34
N SER A 462 16.94 21.07 38.66
CA SER A 462 16.49 20.98 37.26
C SER A 462 14.98 21.17 37.18
N VAL A 463 14.55 22.43 37.00
CA VAL A 463 13.23 22.74 36.47
C VAL A 463 13.16 22.04 35.12
N ASP A 464 12.19 21.13 34.96
CA ASP A 464 11.93 20.47 33.68
C ASP A 464 11.59 21.57 32.65
N GLU A 465 12.58 21.95 31.85
CA GLU A 465 12.44 23.00 30.85
C GLU A 465 11.45 22.52 29.79
N TYR A 466 10.25 23.12 29.78
CA TYR A 466 9.19 22.79 28.83
C TYR A 466 9.62 23.14 27.41
N ALA A 467 9.08 22.45 26.41
CA ALA A 467 9.21 22.88 25.03
C ALA A 467 8.58 24.27 24.83
N ASP A 468 9.17 25.08 23.95
CA ASP A 468 8.66 26.40 23.57
C ASP A 468 7.43 26.23 22.66
N VAL A 469 6.26 26.16 23.30
CA VAL A 469 4.96 25.90 22.67
C VAL A 469 3.88 26.71 23.39
N ASP A 470 2.98 27.31 22.63
CA ASP A 470 1.75 27.89 23.16
C ASP A 470 0.78 26.77 23.59
N TRP A 471 0.93 26.35 24.84
CA TRP A 471 0.16 25.26 25.45
C TRP A 471 -1.35 25.51 25.49
N ASP A 472 -1.79 26.78 25.43
CA ASP A 472 -3.22 27.15 25.42
C ASP A 472 -3.85 27.08 24.02
N LYS A 473 -3.03 27.08 22.96
CA LYS A 473 -3.49 26.95 21.57
C LYS A 473 -3.25 25.55 20.96
N LEU A 474 -2.94 24.55 21.78
CA LEU A 474 -2.80 23.17 21.33
C LEU A 474 -4.11 22.62 20.73
N GLY A 475 -4.06 22.25 19.46
CA GLY A 475 -5.10 21.44 18.80
C GLY A 475 -4.77 19.95 18.85
N PHE A 476 -5.57 19.14 18.15
CA PHE A 476 -5.24 17.75 17.83
C PHE A 476 -4.57 17.67 16.45
N ARG A 477 -3.28 18.00 16.38
CA ARG A 477 -2.45 17.98 15.16
C ARG A 477 -1.11 17.33 15.45
N LEU A 478 -0.41 16.87 14.41
CA LEU A 478 0.96 16.41 14.56
C LEU A 478 1.86 17.62 14.86
N MET A 479 2.70 17.48 15.89
CA MET A 479 3.81 18.36 16.21
C MET A 479 4.98 17.43 16.52
N GLU A 480 6.08 17.61 15.81
CA GLU A 480 7.24 16.73 15.92
C GLU A 480 7.89 16.88 17.29
N THR A 481 8.23 15.76 17.91
CA THR A 481 8.90 15.73 19.23
C THR A 481 10.38 15.38 19.05
N ASP A 482 11.16 15.28 20.12
CA ASP A 482 12.62 15.08 20.00
C ASP A 482 13.01 13.66 19.56
N TYR A 483 12.23 12.65 19.95
CA TYR A 483 12.59 11.24 19.81
C TYR A 483 11.40 10.33 19.46
N MET A 484 11.70 9.23 18.80
CA MET A 484 10.82 8.08 18.60
C MET A 484 11.56 6.79 18.97
N TYR A 485 10.84 5.74 19.35
CA TYR A 485 11.42 4.42 19.64
C TYR A 485 11.18 3.48 18.47
N ILE A 486 12.16 2.65 18.09
CA ILE A 486 12.06 1.67 17.00
C ILE A 486 12.63 0.32 17.43
N MET A 487 11.94 -0.77 17.10
CA MET A 487 12.43 -2.15 17.13
C MET A 487 12.06 -2.87 15.83
N LYS A 488 12.82 -3.90 15.47
CA LYS A 488 12.59 -4.73 14.27
C LYS A 488 12.49 -6.22 14.62
N CYS A 489 11.84 -6.97 13.74
CA CYS A 489 11.64 -8.41 13.83
C CYS A 489 11.67 -8.98 12.42
N CYS A 490 12.34 -10.11 12.19
CA CYS A 490 12.13 -10.89 10.97
C CYS A 490 10.83 -11.71 11.11
N GLN A 491 10.34 -12.28 10.02
CA GLN A 491 9.27 -13.26 10.09
C GLN A 491 9.73 -14.49 10.88
N ASP A 492 8.85 -15.01 11.74
CA ASP A 492 9.06 -16.17 12.62
C ASP A 492 10.12 -16.02 13.75
N ASP A 493 10.71 -14.83 13.90
CA ASP A 493 11.61 -14.45 15.00
C ASP A 493 10.89 -13.70 16.16
N GLU A 494 11.60 -13.45 17.26
CA GLU A 494 11.20 -12.51 18.31
C GLU A 494 11.66 -11.07 18.01
N PHE A 495 10.96 -10.08 18.58
CA PHE A 495 11.35 -8.68 18.46
C PHE A 495 12.70 -8.40 19.12
N SER A 496 13.61 -7.81 18.35
CA SER A 496 14.92 -7.36 18.83
C SER A 496 14.83 -6.26 19.91
N HIS A 497 15.93 -6.05 20.63
CA HIS A 497 16.09 -4.88 21.50
C HIS A 497 15.96 -3.61 20.65
N GLY A 498 14.99 -2.75 21.01
CA GLY A 498 14.77 -1.49 20.33
C GLY A 498 15.65 -0.35 20.85
N GLN A 499 15.58 0.77 20.15
CA GLN A 499 16.41 1.94 20.40
C GLN A 499 15.61 3.25 20.26
N LEU A 500 16.06 4.29 20.94
CA LEU A 500 15.58 5.66 20.74
C LEU A 500 16.33 6.32 19.59
N ASN A 501 15.58 6.77 18.59
CA ASN A 501 16.05 7.54 17.45
C ASN A 501 15.53 8.98 17.58
N ARG A 502 16.22 9.95 16.96
CA ARG A 502 15.62 11.27 16.75
C ARG A 502 14.33 11.12 15.91
N TYR A 503 13.32 11.93 16.19
CA TYR A 503 12.10 11.94 15.40
C TYR A 503 12.43 12.26 13.93
N GLY A 504 11.75 11.60 12.99
CA GLY A 504 11.92 11.83 11.56
C GLY A 504 11.15 10.82 10.69
N ASN A 505 11.27 10.99 9.39
CA ASN A 505 10.71 10.06 8.41
C ASN A 505 11.37 8.68 8.50
N ILE A 506 10.60 7.64 8.18
CA ILE A 506 11.08 6.26 8.08
C ILE A 506 11.35 5.87 6.64
N GLU A 507 12.34 5.01 6.42
CA GLU A 507 12.59 4.35 5.15
C GLU A 507 11.79 3.04 5.07
N LEU A 508 11.06 2.85 3.99
CA LEU A 508 10.32 1.63 3.69
C LEU A 508 10.57 1.18 2.26
N SER A 509 10.61 -0.13 2.03
CA SER A 509 10.62 -0.67 0.67
C SER A 509 9.32 -0.29 -0.07
N PRO A 510 9.37 0.12 -1.35
CA PRO A 510 8.17 0.23 -2.20
C PRO A 510 7.32 -1.05 -2.21
N SER A 511 7.95 -2.21 -2.04
CA SER A 511 7.28 -3.51 -1.97
C SER A 511 6.83 -3.90 -0.56
N ALA A 512 6.93 -3.03 0.45
CA ALA A 512 6.61 -3.39 1.84
C ALA A 512 5.14 -3.86 2.01
N GLY A 513 4.93 -4.88 2.85
CA GLY A 513 3.61 -5.48 3.09
C GLY A 513 2.56 -4.50 3.64
N VAL A 514 2.98 -3.53 4.47
CA VAL A 514 2.12 -2.44 4.94
C VAL A 514 1.58 -1.58 3.80
N LEU A 515 2.40 -1.34 2.76
CA LEU A 515 2.04 -0.51 1.61
C LEU A 515 1.22 -1.27 0.58
N ASN A 516 1.47 -2.56 0.40
CA ASN A 516 0.86 -3.34 -0.68
C ASN A 516 -0.41 -4.09 -0.24
N TYR A 517 -0.52 -4.44 1.05
CA TYR A 517 -1.57 -5.31 1.58
C TYR A 517 -2.22 -4.83 2.89
N ALA A 518 -1.96 -3.59 3.30
CA ALA A 518 -2.46 -3.00 4.55
C ALA A 518 -2.07 -3.76 5.82
N GLN A 519 -0.93 -4.47 5.80
CA GLN A 519 -0.45 -5.23 6.95
C GLN A 519 0.16 -4.29 8.02
N GLY A 520 -0.69 -3.58 8.75
CA GLY A 520 -0.29 -2.65 9.80
C GLY A 520 -1.36 -2.43 10.88
N LEU A 521 -0.89 -2.29 12.11
CA LEU A 521 -1.68 -2.01 13.32
C LEU A 521 -1.21 -0.71 13.96
N PHE A 522 -2.09 -0.06 14.70
CA PHE A 522 -1.72 1.12 15.48
C PHE A 522 -2.48 1.24 16.79
N GLU A 523 -1.82 1.77 17.79
CA GLU A 523 -2.35 2.04 19.11
C GLU A 523 -2.47 3.54 19.38
N GLY A 524 -3.21 3.90 20.42
CA GLY A 524 -3.36 5.30 20.83
C GLY A 524 -3.54 5.40 22.32
N LEU A 525 -2.62 6.10 22.97
CA LEU A 525 -2.59 6.32 24.41
C LEU A 525 -2.08 7.73 24.71
N LYS A 526 -2.27 8.17 25.96
CA LYS A 526 -1.92 9.51 26.41
C LYS A 526 -1.02 9.43 27.65
N ALA A 527 0.01 10.26 27.66
CA ALA A 527 0.85 10.51 28.82
C ALA A 527 0.57 11.89 29.41
N TYR A 528 0.59 11.97 30.74
CA TYR A 528 0.23 13.16 31.51
C TYR A 528 1.31 13.45 32.56
N ARG A 529 1.55 14.74 32.85
CA ARG A 529 2.31 15.16 34.02
C ARG A 529 1.41 15.09 35.27
N LYS A 530 1.91 14.56 36.39
CA LYS A 530 1.16 14.60 37.66
C LYS A 530 0.99 16.04 38.15
N VAL A 531 -0.16 16.34 38.75
CA VAL A 531 -0.47 17.65 39.35
C VAL A 531 0.51 17.99 40.49
N ASN A 532 0.98 16.99 41.24
CA ASN A 532 1.94 17.15 42.34
C ASN A 532 3.43 17.12 41.90
N GLY A 533 3.73 17.36 40.63
CA GLY A 533 5.10 17.51 40.08
C GLY A 533 5.91 16.22 39.92
N ASN A 534 5.72 15.21 40.78
CA ASN A 534 6.61 14.05 40.87
C ASN A 534 6.26 12.92 39.88
N GLY A 535 6.47 13.21 38.60
CA GLY A 535 6.56 12.23 37.51
C GLY A 535 5.39 12.21 36.52
N PHE A 536 5.41 11.20 35.65
CA PHE A 536 4.48 11.04 34.53
C PHE A 536 3.55 9.84 34.74
N LEU A 537 2.37 9.90 34.13
CA LEU A 537 1.36 8.84 34.14
C LEU A 537 1.03 8.40 32.72
N ILE A 538 0.90 7.10 32.53
CA ILE A 538 0.39 6.45 31.32
C ILE A 538 -0.69 5.48 31.78
N PHE A 539 -1.87 5.51 31.16
CA PHE A 539 -3.02 4.72 31.62
C PHE A 539 -3.12 3.38 30.89
N ARG A 540 -2.97 2.28 31.63
CA ARG A 540 -3.16 0.88 31.19
C ARG A 540 -2.48 0.52 29.85
N PRO A 541 -1.20 0.85 29.61
CA PRO A 541 -0.51 0.52 28.35
C PRO A 541 -0.45 -0.99 28.08
N GLU A 542 -0.61 -1.83 29.10
CA GLU A 542 -0.71 -3.29 29.00
C GLU A 542 -1.94 -3.73 28.19
N GLU A 543 -3.07 -3.03 28.31
CA GLU A 543 -4.30 -3.34 27.54
C GLU A 543 -4.17 -2.90 26.07
N ASN A 544 -3.45 -1.80 25.81
CA ASN A 544 -3.07 -1.43 24.44
C ASN A 544 -2.17 -2.50 23.81
N ALA A 545 -1.20 -3.04 24.56
CA ALA A 545 -0.33 -4.11 24.10
C ALA A 545 -1.12 -5.39 23.76
N ARG A 546 -1.98 -5.88 24.66
CA ARG A 546 -2.82 -7.07 24.41
C ARG A 546 -3.74 -6.90 23.20
N ARG A 547 -4.30 -5.70 23.00
CA ARG A 547 -5.13 -5.43 21.82
C ARG A 547 -4.33 -5.36 20.51
N MET A 548 -3.06 -4.95 20.57
CA MET A 548 -2.14 -5.10 19.44
C MET A 548 -1.85 -6.59 19.16
N GLN A 549 -1.62 -7.42 20.18
CA GLN A 549 -1.41 -8.87 20.02
C GLN A 549 -2.59 -9.57 19.34
N ILE A 550 -3.82 -9.34 19.81
CA ILE A 550 -5.05 -9.84 19.17
C ILE A 550 -5.15 -9.39 17.70
N GLY A 551 -4.71 -8.15 17.41
CA GLY A 551 -4.61 -7.65 16.05
C GLY A 551 -3.55 -8.37 15.22
N SER A 552 -2.37 -8.62 15.78
CA SER A 552 -1.24 -9.29 15.13
C SER A 552 -1.64 -10.69 14.67
N ASP A 553 -2.32 -11.46 15.53
CA ASP A 553 -2.82 -12.81 15.22
C ASP A 553 -3.80 -12.83 14.03
N ARG A 554 -4.72 -11.85 13.97
CA ARG A 554 -5.71 -11.73 12.88
C ARG A 554 -5.09 -11.25 11.57
N MET A 555 -4.01 -10.47 11.65
CA MET A 555 -3.30 -9.85 10.52
C MET A 555 -2.09 -10.68 10.04
N CYS A 556 -1.80 -11.82 10.67
CA CYS A 556 -0.63 -12.66 10.43
C CYS A 556 0.69 -11.87 10.57
N MET A 557 0.88 -11.26 11.74
CA MET A 557 2.08 -10.50 12.10
C MET A 557 2.65 -11.07 13.40
N PRO A 558 3.99 -11.08 13.62
CA PRO A 558 4.52 -11.18 14.96
C PRO A 558 4.08 -9.96 15.78
N SER A 559 4.12 -10.05 17.10
CA SER A 559 3.76 -8.96 18.00
C SER A 559 4.84 -8.78 19.05
N PRO A 560 5.17 -7.54 19.48
CA PRO A 560 5.98 -7.36 20.67
C PRO A 560 5.27 -7.98 21.88
N SER A 561 6.04 -8.50 22.83
CA SER A 561 5.52 -8.86 24.14
C SER A 561 4.93 -7.63 24.85
N VAL A 562 4.05 -7.87 25.83
CA VAL A 562 3.44 -6.79 26.63
C VAL A 562 4.53 -5.92 27.27
N ASP A 563 5.60 -6.54 27.78
CA ASP A 563 6.72 -5.82 28.40
C ASP A 563 7.54 -5.02 27.39
N GLN A 564 7.84 -5.56 26.20
CA GLN A 564 8.51 -4.80 25.13
C GLN A 564 7.70 -3.58 24.68
N PHE A 565 6.38 -3.74 24.49
CA PHE A 565 5.48 -2.65 24.12
C PHE A 565 5.44 -1.57 25.22
N VAL A 566 5.24 -1.97 26.48
CA VAL A 566 5.16 -1.06 27.63
C VAL A 566 6.51 -0.37 27.87
N HIS A 567 7.63 -1.08 27.69
CA HIS A 567 8.97 -0.51 27.76
C HIS A 567 9.18 0.56 26.68
N ALA A 568 8.91 0.26 25.41
CA ALA A 568 9.04 1.21 24.30
C ALA A 568 8.19 2.48 24.53
N VAL A 569 6.94 2.31 24.97
CA VAL A 569 6.05 3.41 25.35
C VAL A 569 6.64 4.27 26.49
N LYS A 570 7.19 3.64 27.53
CA LYS A 570 7.85 4.36 28.64
C LYS A 570 9.09 5.13 28.16
N GLN A 571 9.93 4.52 27.30
CA GLN A 571 11.11 5.18 26.75
C GLN A 571 10.75 6.40 25.89
N THR A 572 9.80 6.28 24.96
CA THR A 572 9.34 7.43 24.14
C THR A 572 8.79 8.56 25.01
N VAL A 573 8.03 8.25 26.08
CA VAL A 573 7.47 9.28 26.97
C VAL A 573 8.56 9.98 27.79
N LEU A 574 9.53 9.22 28.33
CA LEU A 574 10.64 9.79 29.11
C LEU A 574 11.59 10.63 28.24
N ALA A 575 11.93 10.15 27.04
CA ALA A 575 12.78 10.87 26.10
C ALA A 575 12.15 12.19 25.63
N ASN A 576 10.81 12.26 25.58
CA ASN A 576 10.06 13.45 25.19
C ASN A 576 9.44 14.21 26.37
N LYS A 577 9.99 14.09 27.59
CA LYS A 577 9.39 14.66 28.82
C LYS A 577 9.05 16.17 28.74
N ARG A 578 9.84 16.95 28.00
CA ARG A 578 9.61 18.41 27.81
C ARG A 578 8.39 18.73 26.93
N TRP A 579 7.95 17.78 26.11
CA TRP A 579 6.75 17.87 25.27
C TRP A 579 5.48 17.42 25.99
N ILE A 580 5.57 16.95 27.24
CA ILE A 580 4.40 16.60 28.04
C ILE A 580 3.77 17.90 28.57
N PRO A 581 2.55 18.27 28.13
CA PRO A 581 1.95 19.55 28.50
C PRO A 581 1.83 19.74 30.01
N PRO A 582 1.87 20.99 30.51
CA PRO A 582 1.52 21.29 31.89
C PRO A 582 0.13 20.75 32.28
N PRO A 583 -0.13 20.44 33.56
CA PRO A 583 -1.43 20.00 34.02
C PRO A 583 -2.55 20.95 33.56
N GLY A 584 -3.63 20.38 32.99
CA GLY A 584 -4.76 21.12 32.43
C GLY A 584 -4.58 21.67 31.01
N LYS A 585 -3.36 21.68 30.45
CA LYS A 585 -3.09 22.22 29.10
C LYS A 585 -3.12 21.17 27.96
N GLY A 586 -3.28 19.89 28.29
CA GLY A 586 -3.40 18.83 27.28
C GLY A 586 -2.79 17.50 27.72
N SER A 587 -2.29 16.74 26.75
CA SER A 587 -1.63 15.44 26.94
C SER A 587 -0.56 15.21 25.88
N LEU A 588 0.51 14.47 26.19
CA LEU A 588 1.37 13.91 25.15
C LEU A 588 0.65 12.70 24.56
N TYR A 589 0.24 12.79 23.29
CA TYR A 589 -0.32 11.67 22.55
C TYR A 589 0.81 10.74 22.12
N VAL A 590 0.66 9.44 22.36
CA VAL A 590 1.64 8.42 22.02
C VAL A 590 1.01 7.46 21.01
N ARG A 591 1.69 7.26 19.88
CA ARG A 591 1.29 6.39 18.77
C ARG A 591 2.30 5.26 18.61
N PRO A 592 2.02 4.08 19.18
CA PRO A 592 2.64 2.84 18.74
C PRO A 592 2.07 2.40 17.39
N LEU A 593 2.95 1.96 16.49
CA LEU A 593 2.67 1.39 15.18
C LEU A 593 3.34 0.02 15.09
N LEU A 594 2.72 -0.93 14.43
CA LEU A 594 3.34 -2.18 13.99
C LEU A 594 3.07 -2.33 12.50
N MET A 595 4.10 -2.57 11.70
CA MET A 595 4.02 -2.54 10.23
C MET A 595 4.82 -3.70 9.62
N GLY A 596 4.25 -4.39 8.63
CA GLY A 596 5.01 -5.29 7.75
C GLY A 596 5.91 -4.47 6.83
N SER A 597 7.17 -4.26 7.25
CA SER A 597 8.16 -3.44 6.56
C SER A 597 8.93 -4.18 5.46
N GLY A 598 8.97 -5.51 5.53
CA GLY A 598 9.68 -6.37 4.58
C GLY A 598 9.05 -6.40 3.18
N PRO A 599 9.86 -6.52 2.11
CA PRO A 599 9.40 -6.48 0.73
C PRO A 599 8.64 -7.75 0.33
N ILE A 600 7.49 -7.61 -0.32
CA ILE A 600 6.69 -8.74 -0.83
C ILE A 600 5.85 -8.36 -2.06
N LEU A 601 5.82 -9.23 -3.07
CA LEU A 601 5.02 -9.04 -4.30
C LEU A 601 3.71 -9.84 -4.34
N GLY A 602 3.66 -11.00 -3.68
CA GLY A 602 2.50 -11.87 -3.60
C GLY A 602 1.65 -11.62 -2.36
N LEU A 603 0.47 -12.23 -2.30
CA LEU A 603 -0.39 -12.16 -1.11
C LEU A 603 0.11 -13.16 -0.05
N ALA A 604 0.89 -12.67 0.91
CA ALA A 604 1.38 -13.41 2.08
C ALA A 604 1.78 -12.44 3.21
N PRO A 605 2.14 -12.94 4.41
CA PRO A 605 2.80 -12.14 5.45
C PRO A 605 4.13 -11.53 4.96
N ALA A 606 4.52 -10.37 5.50
CA ALA A 606 5.79 -9.74 5.20
C ALA A 606 6.98 -10.47 5.84
N SER A 607 8.15 -10.43 5.18
CA SER A 607 9.39 -11.05 5.69
C SER A 607 10.03 -10.32 6.87
N GLU A 608 9.68 -9.06 7.09
CA GLU A 608 10.19 -8.23 8.19
C GLU A 608 9.09 -7.31 8.73
N TYR A 609 9.20 -6.97 10.00
CA TYR A 609 8.27 -6.13 10.73
C TYR A 609 9.00 -5.05 11.54
N THR A 610 8.42 -3.86 11.56
CA THR A 610 8.90 -2.73 12.35
C THR A 610 7.82 -2.32 13.35
N PHE A 611 8.17 -2.25 14.63
CA PHE A 611 7.34 -1.61 15.65
C PHE A 611 7.99 -0.27 16.04
N LEU A 612 7.20 0.80 15.99
CA LEU A 612 7.64 2.18 16.15
C LEU A 612 6.72 2.91 17.11
N VAL A 613 7.27 3.69 18.03
CA VAL A 613 6.48 4.53 18.96
C VAL A 613 6.93 5.99 18.84
N TYR A 614 6.08 6.83 18.23
CA TYR A 614 6.27 8.29 18.22
C TYR A 614 5.29 8.99 19.18
N ALA A 615 5.53 10.27 19.45
CA ALA A 615 4.65 11.08 20.27
C ALA A 615 4.48 12.51 19.72
N ALA A 616 3.38 13.18 20.12
CA ALA A 616 3.08 14.57 19.80
C ALA A 616 2.25 15.22 20.93
N PRO A 617 2.53 16.48 21.35
CA PRO A 617 1.65 17.20 22.27
C PRO A 617 0.31 17.50 21.61
N VAL A 618 -0.80 17.22 22.31
CA VAL A 618 -2.15 17.51 21.81
C VAL A 618 -3.03 18.13 22.89
N GLY A 619 -3.91 19.03 22.46
CA GLY A 619 -4.99 19.56 23.27
C GLY A 619 -6.23 18.65 23.24
N ASN A 620 -7.40 19.26 23.44
CA ASN A 620 -8.68 18.57 23.33
C ASN A 620 -9.00 18.23 21.87
N TYR A 621 -9.60 17.06 21.65
CA TYR A 621 -9.99 16.59 20.31
C TYR A 621 -11.18 17.39 19.77
N PHE A 622 -12.20 17.59 20.62
CA PHE A 622 -13.32 18.48 20.35
C PHE A 622 -13.03 19.86 20.94
N LYS A 623 -13.13 20.92 20.12
CA LYS A 623 -12.88 22.31 20.55
C LYS A 623 -13.88 22.79 21.60
N GLU A 624 -15.10 22.26 21.54
CA GLU A 624 -16.21 22.58 22.45
C GLU A 624 -16.13 21.78 23.78
N GLY A 625 -15.05 21.02 23.99
CA GLY A 625 -14.75 20.36 25.26
C GLY A 625 -15.72 19.23 25.61
N LEU A 626 -16.62 19.50 26.55
CA LEU A 626 -17.63 18.56 27.05
C LEU A 626 -19.02 18.75 26.38
N ALA A 627 -19.13 19.62 25.37
CA ALA A 627 -20.36 19.76 24.62
C ALA A 627 -20.79 18.42 23.99
N PRO A 628 -22.09 18.07 24.01
CA PRO A 628 -22.60 16.90 23.31
C PRO A 628 -22.31 16.98 21.82
N ILE A 629 -21.75 15.91 21.27
CA ILE A 629 -21.45 15.84 19.83
C ILE A 629 -22.73 15.57 19.02
N ASN A 630 -22.90 16.29 17.92
CA ASN A 630 -23.94 15.98 16.93
C ASN A 630 -23.50 14.77 16.10
N LEU A 631 -24.43 13.85 15.82
CA LEU A 631 -24.17 12.57 15.16
C LEU A 631 -25.14 12.37 13.98
N VAL A 632 -24.62 11.85 12.88
CA VAL A 632 -25.42 11.36 11.75
C VAL A 632 -25.39 9.83 11.75
N ILE A 633 -26.54 9.21 11.48
CA ILE A 633 -26.61 7.77 11.18
C ILE A 633 -26.32 7.62 9.68
N GLN A 634 -25.42 6.71 9.33
CA GLN A 634 -25.06 6.37 7.95
C GLN A 634 -25.40 4.89 7.73
N ASP A 635 -26.27 4.61 6.77
CA ASP A 635 -26.85 3.30 6.45
C ASP A 635 -26.44 2.79 5.06
N GLU A 636 -25.84 3.63 4.21
CA GLU A 636 -25.37 3.24 2.88
C GLU A 636 -23.97 2.60 2.88
N THR A 637 -23.14 2.86 3.91
CA THR A 637 -21.71 2.48 3.92
C THR A 637 -21.26 1.86 5.23
N TYR A 638 -20.45 0.81 5.12
CA TYR A 638 -20.19 -0.13 6.23
C TYR A 638 -18.70 -0.22 6.55
N ARG A 639 -18.33 0.10 7.79
CA ARG A 639 -16.93 0.07 8.27
C ARG A 639 -16.44 -1.35 8.61
N ALA A 640 -17.35 -2.22 9.06
CA ALA A 640 -17.02 -3.50 9.67
C ALA A 640 -18.16 -4.50 9.49
N THR A 641 -17.82 -5.79 9.45
CA THR A 641 -18.76 -6.92 9.37
C THR A 641 -18.21 -8.10 10.17
N PRO A 642 -19.05 -9.01 10.69
CA PRO A 642 -18.62 -10.33 11.16
C PRO A 642 -17.68 -11.04 10.16
N GLY A 643 -16.69 -11.78 10.66
CA GLY A 643 -15.65 -12.43 9.84
C GLY A 643 -14.56 -11.49 9.31
N GLY A 644 -14.84 -10.21 9.12
CA GLY A 644 -13.88 -9.19 8.68
C GLY A 644 -12.84 -8.79 9.73
N THR A 645 -12.09 -7.73 9.46
CA THR A 645 -11.07 -7.18 10.39
C THR A 645 -11.64 -6.19 11.41
N GLY A 646 -12.93 -5.88 11.39
CA GLY A 646 -13.54 -4.73 12.09
C GLY A 646 -13.25 -4.59 13.59
N ALA A 647 -13.06 -5.71 14.30
CA ALA A 647 -12.70 -5.74 15.73
C ALA A 647 -11.24 -5.35 16.02
N VAL A 648 -10.39 -5.29 14.99
CA VAL A 648 -8.95 -5.01 15.10
C VAL A 648 -8.65 -3.53 14.81
N LYS A 649 -7.63 -2.97 15.47
CA LYS A 649 -7.16 -1.60 15.21
C LYS A 649 -6.11 -1.57 14.09
N THR A 650 -6.51 -2.04 12.91
CA THR A 650 -5.72 -2.09 11.67
C THR A 650 -5.96 -0.88 10.79
N ILE A 651 -4.96 -0.46 10.02
CA ILE A 651 -5.08 0.59 8.99
C ILE A 651 -6.16 0.29 7.95
N ALA A 652 -6.43 -0.99 7.67
CA ALA A 652 -7.46 -1.45 6.74
C ALA A 652 -8.90 -0.99 7.10
N ASN A 653 -9.18 -0.75 8.39
CA ASN A 653 -10.53 -0.43 8.88
C ASN A 653 -10.84 1.07 8.95
N TYR A 654 -9.88 1.94 8.63
CA TYR A 654 -10.01 3.39 8.79
C TYR A 654 -9.96 4.14 7.46
N SER A 655 -9.23 3.64 6.47
CA SER A 655 -9.18 4.28 5.16
C SER A 655 -10.54 4.28 4.41
N PRO A 656 -11.44 3.28 4.52
CA PRO A 656 -12.79 3.35 3.92
C PRO A 656 -13.72 4.42 4.53
N PHE A 657 -13.39 4.95 5.72
CA PHE A 657 -14.27 5.87 6.46
C PHE A 657 -14.09 7.34 6.05
N VAL A 658 -13.01 7.67 5.34
CA VAL A 658 -12.63 9.06 5.04
C VAL A 658 -13.71 9.78 4.22
N GLU A 659 -14.41 9.07 3.35
CA GLU A 659 -15.54 9.59 2.55
C GLU A 659 -16.74 10.01 3.39
N ILE A 660 -17.13 9.19 4.36
CA ILE A 660 -18.24 9.50 5.28
C ILE A 660 -17.93 10.80 6.05
N TYR A 661 -16.67 11.00 6.43
CA TYR A 661 -16.22 12.22 7.09
C TYR A 661 -16.24 13.45 6.15
N GLN A 662 -15.93 13.30 4.86
CA GLN A 662 -16.06 14.39 3.89
C GLN A 662 -17.53 14.76 3.62
N ILE A 663 -18.41 13.78 3.45
CA ILE A 663 -19.85 13.99 3.25
C ILE A 663 -20.43 14.80 4.42
N PHE A 664 -20.13 14.42 5.66
CA PHE A 664 -20.57 15.17 6.84
C PHE A 664 -20.10 16.63 6.84
N ASN A 665 -18.82 16.87 6.51
CA ASN A 665 -18.26 18.23 6.42
C ASN A 665 -18.84 19.06 5.25
N TRP A 666 -19.34 18.41 4.20
CA TRP A 666 -20.04 19.08 3.11
C TRP A 666 -21.46 19.47 3.53
N VAL A 667 -22.21 18.53 4.13
CA VAL A 667 -23.58 18.77 4.65
C VAL A 667 -23.58 19.86 5.73
N SER A 668 -22.60 19.87 6.64
CA SER A 668 -22.51 20.90 7.67
C SER A 668 -22.20 22.30 7.09
N LYS A 669 -21.46 22.38 5.98
CA LYS A 669 -21.17 23.65 5.29
C LYS A 669 -22.33 24.13 4.41
N SER A 670 -23.12 23.23 3.84
CA SER A 670 -24.29 23.61 3.02
C SER A 670 -25.51 23.98 3.86
N ASN A 671 -25.70 23.37 5.03
CA ASN A 671 -26.72 23.76 6.01
C ASN A 671 -26.38 25.06 6.80
N LEU A 672 -25.22 25.68 6.55
CA LEU A 672 -24.92 27.07 6.96
C LEU A 672 -25.31 28.11 5.89
N LYS A 673 -25.96 27.68 4.80
CA LYS A 673 -26.46 28.53 3.70
C LYS A 673 -27.97 28.40 3.46
N LYS A 674 -28.69 27.84 4.42
CA LYS A 674 -30.16 27.86 4.54
C LYS A 674 -30.54 28.24 5.96
#